data_AF-A0A8J4SVN5-F1
#
_entry.id   AF-A0A8J4SVN5-F1
#
_cell.length_a   1.000
_cell.length_b   1.000
_cell.length_c   1.000
_cell.angle_alpha   90.00
_cell.angle_beta   90.00
_cell.angle_gamma   90.00
#
_symmetry.space_group_name_H-M   'P 1'
#
loop_
_entity.id
_entity.type
_entity.pdbx_description
1 polymer ?
#
loop_
_entity_poly.entity_id
_entity_poly.type
_entity_poly.pdbx_seq_one_letter_code
_entity_poly.pdbx_strand_id
1 'polypeptide(L)'
;MKYRNMEDCINDLEQHGHLIRVKEEVDPHLEMAALHMKVHEAKGPALLFENVKGSKFQAVSNLFGTLERSKFMFRGTLEGVQRVMAVRDDPMKALKTPFQHISTGLAAWQALPKQKSISLPVTAQEIQISDLPLIKHWPMDGGAFVTLPQVYSEDPDKPGIMNSNLGMYRVQLSGNDYELNKEIGLHYQIHRGIGIHQAKAVKKGEPLKVSIFIGGPPAHTLSAVMPLPEGLSEMTFAGLLAGRRFRYSYKDGYCISNDADFVITGDIYPDETKPEGPFGDHLGYYSLTHPFPLMRVHKVYAKPNAIWPFTVVGRPPQEDTAFGDLIHEITGDAIKQEIPGVKEVHAVDAAGVHPLLFAIGSERYTPYQTVKQPTELLTIASRILGTGQLSLAKYLFITAEDQQPLYTHREVEFLTYILERMDLQRDIHFHTNTTIDTLDYSGTGLNSGSKVVFAAYGDKIRELCREVPETLKDIRGYNNPQLVMPGIVAIQDITLLMQHRVDYVDIEPREEEITEAEFFAAAAKFASGASTSTKEEPPEEEMKSQFIQTVHNYQSAFLEALTVGKFNATMVDDALQPMVEGLDEQKDVVHLLMMLERDDVNNYTHSIQVGLLSFYLANWLGYSQKESYQISRGGYLHDIGKCKVSHRIRNKMEPLTADEQLELQRHTIYGHDIIKSSMTDEATALVALQHHELEDGTGYPMQLKKEEIHPYTQIVSVADIYIGMRSGSHGSSNPNLINNLRDIYAMGFGKLNEKPVQALMQHLLPNFIGKQVLLSNGERGVIVMNNTSDIFKPLIKVESEQYRDLSKERTLAINELII
;
A
#
# COMPACT_ATOMS: atom_id res chain seq x y z
N MET A 1 -5.14 -29.92 -34.75
CA MET A 1 -3.93 -30.78 -34.71
C MET A 1 -3.69 -31.18 -33.26
N LYS A 2 -2.94 -32.25 -32.96
CA LYS A 2 -2.57 -32.62 -31.58
C LYS A 2 -1.06 -32.48 -31.41
N TYR A 3 -0.61 -31.58 -30.54
CA TYR A 3 0.83 -31.30 -30.37
C TYR A 3 1.53 -32.43 -29.63
N ARG A 4 2.69 -32.87 -30.14
CA ARG A 4 3.47 -33.94 -29.51
C ARG A 4 4.60 -33.43 -28.63
N ASN A 5 5.05 -32.21 -28.88
CA ASN A 5 6.12 -31.46 -28.22
C ASN A 5 5.87 -29.95 -28.44
N MET A 6 6.76 -29.11 -27.93
CA MET A 6 6.67 -27.65 -28.10
C MET A 6 6.90 -27.22 -29.57
N GLU A 7 7.83 -27.88 -30.26
CA GLU A 7 8.15 -27.59 -31.68
C GLU A 7 6.93 -27.73 -32.61
N ASP A 8 6.11 -28.79 -32.44
CA ASP A 8 4.85 -28.96 -33.17
C ASP A 8 3.89 -27.78 -32.94
N CYS A 9 3.84 -27.24 -31.72
CA CYS A 9 3.00 -26.09 -31.39
C CYS A 9 3.51 -24.82 -32.07
N ILE A 10 4.81 -24.54 -31.95
CA ILE A 10 5.45 -23.37 -32.55
C ILE A 10 5.25 -23.33 -34.06
N ASN A 11 5.47 -24.46 -34.75
CA ASN A 11 5.29 -24.55 -36.20
C ASN A 11 3.83 -24.31 -36.61
N ASP A 12 2.86 -24.82 -35.84
CA ASP A 12 1.43 -24.60 -36.12
C ASP A 12 1.01 -23.15 -35.84
N LEU A 13 1.53 -22.52 -34.78
CA LEU A 13 1.29 -21.10 -34.49
C LEU A 13 1.90 -20.21 -35.59
N GLU A 14 3.13 -20.47 -36.01
CA GLU A 14 3.81 -19.72 -37.08
C GLU A 14 3.03 -19.83 -38.40
N GLN A 15 2.63 -21.05 -38.79
CA GLN A 15 1.87 -21.29 -40.01
C GLN A 15 0.56 -20.50 -40.08
N HIS A 16 -0.04 -20.20 -38.92
CA HIS A 16 -1.31 -19.48 -38.82
C HIS A 16 -1.15 -18.02 -38.35
N GLY A 17 0.07 -17.48 -38.37
CA GLY A 17 0.32 -16.07 -38.04
C GLY A 17 0.20 -15.71 -36.55
N HIS A 18 0.20 -16.71 -35.66
CA HIS A 18 0.16 -16.54 -34.21
C HIS A 18 1.55 -16.48 -33.57
N LEU A 19 2.63 -16.62 -34.33
CA LEU A 19 4.01 -16.59 -33.84
C LEU A 19 4.94 -15.82 -34.78
N ILE A 20 5.89 -15.08 -34.21
CA ILE A 20 7.01 -14.44 -34.90
C ILE A 20 8.34 -14.99 -34.36
N ARG A 21 9.31 -15.16 -35.26
CA ARG A 21 10.69 -15.52 -34.91
C ARG A 21 11.55 -14.27 -34.76
N VAL A 22 12.23 -14.16 -33.62
CA VAL A 22 13.27 -13.16 -33.34
C VAL A 22 14.62 -13.81 -33.61
N LYS A 23 15.31 -13.33 -34.65
CA LYS A 23 16.54 -13.96 -35.17
C LYS A 23 17.80 -13.33 -34.60
N GLU A 24 17.68 -12.07 -34.21
CA GLU A 24 18.69 -11.29 -33.53
C GLU A 24 19.07 -11.97 -32.21
N GLU A 25 20.33 -11.79 -31.78
CA GLU A 25 20.73 -12.21 -30.44
C GLU A 25 20.01 -11.34 -29.41
N VAL A 26 19.36 -11.97 -28.43
CA VAL A 26 18.65 -11.27 -27.34
C VAL A 26 19.20 -11.73 -25.99
N ASP A 27 19.40 -10.79 -25.09
CA ASP A 27 19.89 -11.02 -23.74
C ASP A 27 18.78 -11.58 -22.83
N PRO A 28 18.96 -12.74 -22.17
CA PRO A 28 18.02 -13.23 -21.16
C PRO A 28 17.95 -12.32 -19.93
N HIS A 29 18.91 -11.43 -19.72
CA HIS A 29 18.87 -10.42 -18.68
C HIS A 29 17.99 -9.24 -19.12
N LEU A 30 16.74 -9.21 -18.66
CA LEU A 30 15.74 -8.16 -18.85
C LEU A 30 15.22 -7.98 -20.28
N GLU A 31 16.06 -8.09 -21.31
CA GLU A 31 15.68 -7.75 -22.70
C GLU A 31 14.58 -8.68 -23.24
N MET A 32 14.72 -10.00 -23.07
CA MET A 32 13.68 -10.96 -23.47
C MET A 32 12.34 -10.72 -22.77
N ALA A 33 12.37 -10.32 -21.49
CA ALA A 33 11.18 -10.00 -20.70
C ALA A 33 10.55 -8.68 -21.17
N ALA A 34 11.35 -7.65 -21.43
CA ALA A 34 10.89 -6.37 -21.96
C ALA A 34 10.21 -6.51 -23.33
N LEU A 35 10.80 -7.31 -24.24
CA LEU A 35 10.21 -7.61 -25.55
C LEU A 35 8.89 -8.37 -25.41
N HIS A 36 8.85 -9.38 -24.54
CA HIS A 36 7.61 -10.09 -24.22
C HIS A 36 6.51 -9.13 -23.76
N MET A 37 6.79 -8.26 -22.77
CA MET A 37 5.80 -7.34 -22.21
C MET A 37 5.26 -6.37 -23.25
N LYS A 38 6.13 -5.76 -24.09
CA LYS A 38 5.70 -4.85 -25.17
C LYS A 38 4.79 -5.55 -26.17
N VAL A 39 5.11 -6.79 -26.54
CA VAL A 39 4.29 -7.57 -27.47
C VAL A 39 2.98 -8.00 -26.81
N HIS A 40 2.99 -8.39 -25.54
CA HIS A 40 1.78 -8.74 -24.79
C HIS A 40 0.82 -7.55 -24.67
N GLU A 41 1.33 -6.38 -24.28
CA GLU A 41 0.56 -5.12 -24.18
C GLU A 41 -0.08 -4.74 -25.52
N ALA A 42 0.64 -4.96 -26.63
CA ALA A 42 0.13 -4.77 -27.98
C ALA A 42 -0.80 -5.90 -28.47
N LYS A 43 -1.12 -6.89 -27.63
CA LYS A 43 -1.88 -8.11 -27.96
C LYS A 43 -1.29 -8.87 -29.16
N GLY A 44 0.02 -8.84 -29.29
CA GLY A 44 0.77 -9.42 -30.39
C GLY A 44 0.89 -10.95 -30.33
N PRO A 45 1.63 -11.53 -31.30
CA PRO A 45 1.83 -12.97 -31.42
C PRO A 45 2.77 -13.53 -30.33
N ALA A 46 2.89 -14.86 -30.27
CA ALA A 46 3.95 -15.52 -29.53
C ALA A 46 5.33 -15.18 -30.14
N LEU A 47 6.38 -15.20 -29.32
CA LEU A 47 7.74 -14.89 -29.75
C LEU A 47 8.63 -16.12 -29.60
N LEU A 48 9.29 -16.53 -30.68
CA LEU A 48 10.38 -17.51 -30.63
C LEU A 48 11.72 -16.79 -30.76
N PHE A 49 12.52 -16.80 -29.70
CA PHE A 49 13.88 -16.29 -29.68
C PHE A 49 14.83 -17.40 -30.16
N GLU A 50 15.40 -17.22 -31.35
CA GLU A 50 16.25 -18.24 -31.97
C GLU A 50 17.70 -18.20 -31.46
N ASN A 51 18.18 -17.01 -31.07
CA ASN A 51 19.52 -16.82 -30.54
C ASN A 51 19.47 -16.14 -29.17
N VAL A 52 19.57 -16.94 -28.10
CA VAL A 52 19.57 -16.46 -26.72
C VAL A 52 21.01 -16.37 -26.24
N LYS A 53 21.46 -15.16 -25.88
CA LYS A 53 22.82 -14.92 -25.42
C LYS A 53 23.18 -15.82 -24.24
N GLY A 54 24.28 -16.56 -24.37
CA GLY A 54 24.77 -17.46 -23.31
C GLY A 54 24.01 -18.78 -23.17
N SER A 55 23.03 -19.08 -24.03
CA SER A 55 22.36 -20.39 -24.08
C SER A 55 22.44 -21.01 -25.47
N LYS A 56 22.50 -22.33 -25.53
CA LYS A 56 22.42 -23.12 -26.76
C LYS A 56 20.99 -23.47 -27.17
N PHE A 57 20.01 -23.08 -26.36
CA PHE A 57 18.60 -23.41 -26.56
C PHE A 57 17.80 -22.19 -26.99
N GLN A 58 16.84 -22.41 -27.87
CA GLN A 58 15.83 -21.42 -28.22
C GLN A 58 14.86 -21.23 -27.06
N ALA A 59 14.24 -20.06 -26.97
CA ALA A 59 13.22 -19.77 -25.97
C ALA A 59 11.94 -19.26 -26.63
N VAL A 60 10.78 -19.56 -26.04
CA VAL A 60 9.49 -19.10 -26.53
C VAL A 60 8.71 -18.40 -25.42
N SER A 61 8.03 -17.31 -25.73
CA SER A 61 7.17 -16.62 -24.77
C SER A 61 5.87 -16.14 -25.38
N ASN A 62 4.96 -15.65 -24.53
CA ASN A 62 3.67 -15.12 -24.93
C ASN A 62 2.82 -16.19 -25.66
N LEU A 63 2.99 -17.48 -25.31
CA LEU A 63 2.26 -18.58 -25.93
C LEU A 63 0.76 -18.46 -25.69
N PHE A 64 0.38 -18.18 -24.44
CA PHE A 64 -0.97 -18.05 -23.93
C PHE A 64 -1.46 -16.60 -23.88
N GLY A 65 -0.66 -15.62 -24.30
CA GLY A 65 -0.95 -14.20 -24.06
C GLY A 65 -2.19 -13.59 -24.71
N THR A 66 -2.99 -14.37 -25.45
CA THR A 66 -4.37 -14.00 -25.77
C THR A 66 -5.28 -15.21 -25.62
N LEU A 67 -6.52 -14.98 -25.17
CA LEU A 67 -7.54 -16.03 -25.08
C LEU A 67 -7.79 -16.70 -26.45
N GLU A 68 -7.77 -15.92 -27.53
CA GLU A 68 -7.94 -16.44 -28.89
C GLU A 68 -6.84 -17.45 -29.26
N ARG A 69 -5.56 -17.10 -29.04
CA ARG A 69 -4.43 -17.99 -29.30
C ARG A 69 -4.46 -19.22 -28.41
N SER A 70 -4.85 -19.06 -27.15
CA SER A 70 -5.07 -20.16 -26.22
C SER A 70 -6.16 -21.13 -26.72
N LYS A 71 -7.32 -20.62 -27.15
CA LYS A 71 -8.37 -21.44 -27.78
C LYS A 71 -7.89 -22.09 -29.07
N PHE A 72 -7.10 -21.39 -29.88
CA PHE A 72 -6.50 -21.93 -31.09
C PHE A 72 -5.57 -23.12 -30.80
N MET A 73 -4.69 -23.03 -29.80
CA MET A 73 -3.82 -24.14 -29.40
C MET A 73 -4.61 -25.40 -29.02
N PHE A 74 -5.75 -25.24 -28.35
CA PHE A 74 -6.58 -26.36 -27.89
C PHE A 74 -7.79 -26.66 -28.78
N ARG A 75 -7.89 -26.06 -29.97
CA ARG A 75 -9.06 -26.17 -30.88
C ARG A 75 -9.50 -27.60 -31.21
N GLY A 76 -8.58 -28.56 -31.14
CA GLY A 76 -8.87 -29.98 -31.40
C GLY A 76 -9.38 -30.79 -30.20
N THR A 77 -9.33 -30.23 -28.99
CA THR A 77 -9.60 -30.96 -27.74
C THR A 77 -10.50 -30.19 -26.77
N LEU A 78 -10.56 -28.87 -26.85
CA LEU A 78 -11.25 -27.99 -25.89
C LEU A 78 -12.72 -28.38 -25.65
N GLU A 79 -13.52 -28.50 -26.71
CA GLU A 79 -14.93 -28.90 -26.57
C GLU A 79 -15.10 -30.29 -25.92
N GLY A 80 -14.18 -31.22 -26.23
CA GLY A 80 -14.20 -32.56 -25.66
C GLY A 80 -13.89 -32.55 -24.17
N VAL A 81 -12.93 -31.73 -23.76
CA VAL A 81 -12.55 -31.53 -22.36
C VAL A 81 -13.71 -30.90 -21.57
N GLN A 82 -14.30 -29.82 -22.08
CA GLN A 82 -15.45 -29.15 -21.45
C GLN A 82 -16.62 -30.11 -21.20
N ARG A 83 -16.93 -30.99 -22.16
CA ARG A 83 -17.96 -32.02 -22.00
C ARG A 83 -17.62 -33.04 -20.91
N VAL A 84 -16.36 -33.47 -20.83
CA VAL A 84 -15.91 -34.42 -19.79
C VAL A 84 -15.99 -33.77 -18.40
N MET A 85 -15.58 -32.50 -18.27
CA MET A 85 -15.69 -31.77 -17.00
C MET A 85 -17.15 -31.63 -16.58
N ALA A 86 -18.03 -31.16 -17.48
CA ALA A 86 -19.45 -31.00 -17.19
C ALA A 86 -20.17 -32.30 -16.78
N VAL A 87 -19.74 -33.47 -17.26
CA VAL A 87 -20.29 -34.78 -16.89
C VAL A 87 -19.79 -35.25 -15.52
N ARG A 88 -18.53 -34.96 -15.19
CA ARG A 88 -17.98 -35.32 -13.88
C ARG A 88 -18.65 -34.51 -12.77
N ASP A 89 -18.95 -33.25 -13.05
CA ASP A 89 -19.59 -32.34 -12.11
C ASP A 89 -21.07 -32.75 -11.88
N ASP A 90 -21.79 -33.16 -12.93
CA ASP A 90 -23.17 -33.69 -12.83
C ASP A 90 -23.32 -35.07 -13.52
N PRO A 91 -23.13 -36.17 -12.78
CA PRO A 91 -23.24 -37.53 -13.31
C PRO A 91 -24.62 -37.86 -13.90
N MET A 92 -25.70 -37.15 -13.48
CA MET A 92 -27.05 -37.38 -14.03
C MET A 92 -27.20 -36.88 -15.46
N LYS A 93 -26.35 -35.94 -15.93
CA LYS A 93 -26.34 -35.54 -17.35
C LYS A 93 -25.91 -36.68 -18.27
N ALA A 94 -24.98 -37.53 -17.84
CA ALA A 94 -24.52 -38.68 -18.62
C ALA A 94 -25.62 -39.72 -18.92
N LEU A 95 -26.58 -39.86 -18.00
CA LEU A 95 -27.74 -40.74 -18.15
C LEU A 95 -28.77 -40.23 -19.18
N LYS A 96 -28.80 -38.92 -19.46
CA LYS A 96 -29.74 -38.30 -20.39
C LYS A 96 -29.25 -38.28 -21.85
N THR A 97 -27.94 -38.43 -22.09
CA THR A 97 -27.33 -38.34 -23.45
C THR A 97 -26.39 -39.51 -23.82
N PRO A 98 -26.82 -40.78 -23.72
CA PRO A 98 -25.94 -41.95 -23.81
C PRO A 98 -25.15 -42.09 -25.14
N PHE A 99 -25.72 -41.68 -26.28
CA PHE A 99 -25.06 -41.80 -27.59
C PHE A 99 -24.00 -40.73 -27.87
N GLN A 100 -23.99 -39.62 -27.12
CA GLN A 100 -22.95 -38.59 -27.23
C GLN A 100 -21.66 -38.98 -26.50
N HIS A 101 -21.67 -40.10 -25.74
CA HIS A 101 -20.57 -40.53 -24.89
C HIS A 101 -19.66 -41.63 -25.48
N ILE A 102 -19.79 -41.98 -26.77
CA ILE A 102 -18.88 -42.94 -27.43
C ILE A 102 -17.46 -42.37 -27.57
N SER A 103 -17.32 -41.06 -27.83
CA SER A 103 -16.02 -40.36 -27.84
C SER A 103 -15.35 -40.33 -26.46
N THR A 104 -16.12 -40.52 -25.37
CA THR A 104 -15.61 -40.52 -23.99
C THR A 104 -14.74 -41.75 -23.69
N GLY A 105 -14.94 -42.88 -24.36
CA GLY A 105 -14.10 -44.08 -24.17
C GLY A 105 -12.67 -43.89 -24.70
N LEU A 106 -12.54 -43.26 -25.88
CA LEU A 106 -11.24 -42.91 -26.45
C LEU A 106 -10.56 -41.79 -25.63
N ALA A 107 -11.33 -40.81 -25.17
CA ALA A 107 -10.86 -39.74 -24.29
C ALA A 107 -10.35 -40.29 -22.95
N ALA A 108 -11.08 -41.22 -22.32
CA ALA A 108 -10.67 -41.88 -21.07
C ALA A 108 -9.38 -42.70 -21.25
N TRP A 109 -9.22 -43.41 -22.37
CA TRP A 109 -7.97 -44.12 -22.68
C TRP A 109 -6.79 -43.16 -22.92
N GLN A 110 -7.03 -42.01 -23.56
CA GLN A 110 -6.04 -40.95 -23.77
C GLN A 110 -5.66 -40.22 -22.49
N ALA A 111 -6.57 -40.15 -21.52
CA ALA A 111 -6.33 -39.51 -20.24
C ALA A 111 -5.34 -40.33 -19.37
N LEU A 112 -5.42 -41.65 -19.38
CA LEU A 112 -4.54 -42.48 -18.54
C LEU A 112 -3.04 -42.29 -18.89
N PRO A 113 -2.16 -42.00 -17.92
CA PRO A 113 -0.72 -41.91 -18.18
C PRO A 113 -0.15 -43.21 -18.74
N LYS A 114 0.94 -43.12 -19.52
CA LYS A 114 1.61 -44.27 -20.14
C LYS A 114 3.08 -44.33 -19.73
N GLN A 115 3.43 -45.29 -18.89
CA GLN A 115 4.81 -45.61 -18.60
C GLN A 115 5.49 -46.23 -19.83
N LYS A 116 6.73 -45.82 -20.10
CA LYS A 116 7.59 -46.44 -21.13
C LYS A 116 8.89 -46.94 -20.52
N SER A 117 9.51 -47.93 -21.18
CA SER A 117 10.88 -48.36 -20.86
C SER A 117 11.89 -47.25 -21.23
N ILE A 118 12.93 -47.08 -20.42
CA ILE A 118 13.98 -46.04 -20.55
C ILE A 118 14.61 -46.15 -21.95
N SER A 119 14.16 -45.30 -22.88
CA SER A 119 14.64 -45.27 -24.28
C SER A 119 14.24 -43.96 -24.99
N LEU A 120 14.12 -42.84 -24.27
CA LEU A 120 13.35 -41.66 -24.74
C LEU A 120 14.14 -40.34 -24.80
N PRO A 121 13.67 -39.37 -25.62
CA PRO A 121 14.48 -38.27 -26.15
C PRO A 121 14.92 -37.20 -25.14
N VAL A 122 14.19 -36.99 -24.03
CA VAL A 122 14.55 -35.92 -23.09
C VAL A 122 15.83 -36.26 -22.32
N THR A 123 16.08 -37.53 -22.05
CA THR A 123 17.35 -38.00 -21.47
C THR A 123 18.44 -38.18 -22.52
N ALA A 124 18.25 -37.68 -23.74
CA ALA A 124 19.25 -37.81 -24.81
C ALA A 124 20.49 -36.95 -24.54
N GLN A 125 20.33 -35.82 -23.85
CA GLN A 125 21.42 -34.94 -23.46
C GLN A 125 21.34 -34.63 -21.96
N GLU A 126 22.43 -34.89 -21.25
CA GLU A 126 22.65 -34.36 -19.90
C GLU A 126 23.36 -33.02 -20.04
N ILE A 127 22.82 -31.99 -19.39
CA ILE A 127 23.27 -30.60 -19.48
C ILE A 127 23.46 -30.02 -18.07
N GLN A 128 23.89 -28.77 -17.99
CA GLN A 128 23.95 -28.04 -16.71
C GLN A 128 22.91 -26.91 -16.63
N ILE A 129 22.64 -26.38 -15.44
CA ILE A 129 21.74 -25.23 -15.28
C ILE A 129 22.27 -24.01 -16.03
N SER A 130 23.59 -23.82 -16.04
CA SER A 130 24.29 -22.76 -16.78
C SER A 130 24.14 -22.86 -18.31
N ASP A 131 23.67 -23.99 -18.85
CA ASP A 131 23.37 -24.12 -20.28
C ASP A 131 21.99 -23.56 -20.67
N LEU A 132 21.11 -23.37 -19.69
CA LEU A 132 19.72 -22.95 -19.89
C LEU A 132 19.63 -21.43 -20.14
N PRO A 133 18.54 -20.94 -20.75
CA PRO A 133 18.22 -19.52 -20.76
C PRO A 133 17.99 -19.00 -19.33
N LEU A 134 19.03 -18.39 -18.73
CA LEU A 134 18.98 -17.83 -17.37
C LEU A 134 18.26 -16.47 -17.36
N ILE A 135 16.94 -16.50 -17.57
CA ILE A 135 16.11 -15.30 -17.73
C ILE A 135 15.90 -14.59 -16.40
N LYS A 136 16.31 -13.33 -16.34
CA LYS A 136 15.98 -12.39 -15.25
C LYS A 136 14.91 -11.44 -15.75
N HIS A 137 13.75 -11.40 -15.10
CA HIS A 137 12.55 -10.75 -15.64
C HIS A 137 12.51 -9.27 -15.26
N TRP A 138 12.87 -8.96 -14.02
CA TRP A 138 12.86 -7.59 -13.48
C TRP A 138 14.21 -7.15 -12.91
N PRO A 139 14.51 -5.83 -12.88
CA PRO A 139 15.81 -5.31 -12.43
C PRO A 139 16.25 -5.80 -11.05
N MET A 140 15.33 -5.89 -10.07
CA MET A 140 15.65 -6.29 -8.70
C MET A 140 15.43 -7.78 -8.42
N ASP A 141 15.13 -8.60 -9.43
CA ASP A 141 15.03 -10.05 -9.24
C ASP A 141 16.35 -10.60 -8.67
N GLY A 142 16.25 -11.46 -7.65
CA GLY A 142 17.39 -12.07 -6.95
C GLY A 142 18.26 -12.98 -7.82
N GLY A 143 17.78 -13.35 -9.02
CA GLY A 143 18.51 -14.11 -10.02
C GLY A 143 17.63 -14.51 -11.20
N ALA A 144 17.98 -15.60 -11.89
CA ALA A 144 17.19 -16.12 -12.99
C ALA A 144 16.06 -17.04 -12.50
N PHE A 145 14.88 -16.94 -13.13
CA PHE A 145 13.68 -17.66 -12.71
C PHE A 145 13.02 -18.46 -13.83
N VAL A 146 12.59 -19.68 -13.50
CA VAL A 146 11.64 -20.46 -14.30
C VAL A 146 10.22 -20.03 -13.93
N THR A 147 9.49 -19.47 -14.90
CA THR A 147 8.13 -18.95 -14.70
C THR A 147 7.02 -19.89 -15.15
N LEU A 148 7.31 -20.87 -16.03
CA LEU A 148 6.37 -21.95 -16.42
C LEU A 148 6.83 -23.37 -16.01
N PRO A 149 7.30 -23.60 -14.77
CA PRO A 149 7.74 -24.92 -14.33
C PRO A 149 6.54 -25.82 -14.04
N GLN A 150 6.68 -27.12 -14.32
CA GLN A 150 5.74 -28.16 -13.90
C GLN A 150 6.45 -29.02 -12.85
N VAL A 151 6.30 -28.66 -11.58
CA VAL A 151 7.00 -29.30 -10.44
C VAL A 151 6.25 -30.54 -10.00
N TYR A 152 6.90 -31.68 -10.18
CA TYR A 152 6.38 -33.01 -9.90
C TYR A 152 6.96 -33.59 -8.61
N SER A 153 6.10 -34.12 -7.74
CA SER A 153 6.48 -34.93 -6.58
C SER A 153 5.48 -36.07 -6.36
N GLU A 154 5.91 -37.14 -5.71
CA GLU A 154 5.05 -38.30 -5.38
C GLU A 154 4.84 -38.42 -3.88
N ASP A 155 3.70 -38.97 -3.48
CA ASP A 155 3.42 -39.30 -2.09
C ASP A 155 4.47 -40.27 -1.53
N PRO A 156 5.26 -39.90 -0.50
CA PRO A 156 6.27 -40.79 0.06
C PRO A 156 5.69 -42.09 0.64
N ASP A 157 4.41 -42.11 1.05
CA ASP A 157 3.73 -43.31 1.56
C ASP A 157 3.20 -44.22 0.45
N LYS A 158 2.87 -43.65 -0.71
CA LYS A 158 2.28 -44.36 -1.84
C LYS A 158 2.88 -43.87 -3.17
N PRO A 159 4.17 -44.11 -3.43
CA PRO A 159 4.81 -43.63 -4.65
C PRO A 159 4.09 -44.10 -5.92
N GLY A 160 4.17 -43.28 -6.97
CA GLY A 160 3.59 -43.54 -8.27
C GLY A 160 2.81 -42.37 -8.84
N ILE A 161 2.76 -42.30 -10.18
CA ILE A 161 2.15 -41.19 -10.92
C ILE A 161 0.68 -40.89 -10.59
N MET A 162 -0.07 -41.88 -10.10
CA MET A 162 -1.48 -41.67 -9.72
C MET A 162 -1.64 -41.03 -8.35
N ASN A 163 -0.60 -41.04 -7.51
CA ASN A 163 -0.54 -40.37 -6.21
C ASN A 163 0.54 -39.27 -6.24
N SER A 164 0.63 -38.58 -7.38
CA SER A 164 1.59 -37.50 -7.59
C SER A 164 0.88 -36.15 -7.58
N ASN A 165 1.66 -35.09 -7.34
CA ASN A 165 1.27 -33.71 -7.49
C ASN A 165 2.07 -33.12 -8.65
N LEU A 166 1.40 -32.40 -9.55
CA LEU A 166 2.06 -31.54 -10.54
C LEU A 166 1.57 -30.10 -10.35
N GLY A 167 2.44 -29.22 -9.86
CA GLY A 167 2.09 -27.82 -9.62
C GLY A 167 3.04 -26.86 -10.30
N MET A 168 2.55 -25.67 -10.61
CA MET A 168 3.40 -24.57 -11.07
C MET A 168 3.88 -23.73 -9.88
N TYR A 169 5.17 -23.85 -9.57
CA TYR A 169 5.84 -23.14 -8.48
C TYR A 169 7.10 -22.49 -9.05
N ARG A 170 7.27 -21.17 -8.93
CA ARG A 170 8.45 -20.51 -9.50
C ARG A 170 9.75 -21.09 -8.92
N VAL A 171 10.76 -21.16 -9.77
CA VAL A 171 12.05 -21.80 -9.44
C VAL A 171 13.18 -20.82 -9.69
N GLN A 172 13.95 -20.50 -8.65
CA GLN A 172 15.14 -19.67 -8.77
C GLN A 172 16.34 -20.53 -9.19
N LEU A 173 16.89 -20.29 -10.38
CA LEU A 173 18.00 -21.07 -10.95
C LEU A 173 19.38 -20.56 -10.55
N SER A 174 19.50 -19.27 -10.21
CA SER A 174 20.78 -18.61 -9.93
C SER A 174 20.61 -17.41 -8.99
N GLY A 175 21.73 -16.80 -8.60
CA GLY A 175 21.76 -15.63 -7.71
C GLY A 175 21.59 -15.99 -6.23
N ASN A 176 21.57 -14.98 -5.37
CA ASN A 176 21.63 -15.13 -3.91
C ASN A 176 22.72 -16.13 -3.47
N ASP A 177 22.39 -17.02 -2.52
CA ASP A 177 23.31 -18.00 -1.92
C ASP A 177 23.28 -19.37 -2.62
N TYR A 178 22.62 -19.49 -3.78
CA TYR A 178 22.51 -20.76 -4.51
C TYR A 178 23.80 -21.05 -5.30
N GLU A 179 24.39 -22.22 -5.09
CA GLU A 179 25.50 -22.71 -5.89
C GLU A 179 25.02 -23.15 -7.28
N LEU A 180 25.36 -22.37 -8.32
CA LEU A 180 25.00 -22.65 -9.71
C LEU A 180 25.34 -24.11 -10.10
N ASN A 181 24.42 -24.76 -10.82
CA ASN A 181 24.46 -26.17 -11.23
C ASN A 181 24.27 -27.21 -10.12
N LYS A 182 24.30 -26.82 -8.84
CA LYS A 182 24.11 -27.75 -7.72
C LYS A 182 22.82 -27.50 -6.94
N GLU A 183 22.33 -26.28 -6.96
CA GLU A 183 21.31 -25.82 -6.03
C GLU A 183 20.34 -24.86 -6.71
N ILE A 184 19.05 -25.00 -6.41
CA ILE A 184 17.99 -24.11 -6.89
C ILE A 184 16.93 -23.88 -5.80
N GLY A 185 16.28 -22.72 -5.82
CA GLY A 185 15.19 -22.38 -4.90
C GLY A 185 13.83 -22.80 -5.44
N LEU A 186 12.98 -23.40 -4.58
CA LEU A 186 11.59 -23.71 -4.94
C LEU A 186 10.61 -22.96 -4.04
N HIS A 187 9.83 -22.06 -4.64
CA HIS A 187 8.83 -21.30 -3.93
C HIS A 187 7.45 -21.99 -4.04
N TYR A 188 7.13 -22.85 -3.08
CA TYR A 188 5.79 -23.47 -2.98
C TYR A 188 5.15 -23.20 -1.62
N GLN A 189 3.81 -23.11 -1.61
CA GLN A 189 3.03 -22.93 -0.40
C GLN A 189 2.78 -24.28 0.29
N ILE A 190 2.87 -24.30 1.63
CA ILE A 190 2.83 -25.53 2.45
C ILE A 190 1.48 -26.26 2.35
N HIS A 191 0.39 -25.56 2.05
CA HIS A 191 -0.95 -26.14 1.95
C HIS A 191 -1.25 -26.78 0.57
N ARG A 192 -0.36 -26.66 -0.42
CA ARG A 192 -0.52 -27.30 -1.73
C ARG A 192 -0.02 -28.74 -1.72
N GLY A 193 -0.33 -29.53 -2.75
CA GLY A 193 -0.09 -30.97 -2.76
C GLY A 193 1.37 -31.37 -2.50
N ILE A 194 2.34 -30.60 -3.00
CA ILE A 194 3.77 -30.83 -2.68
C ILE A 194 4.09 -30.62 -1.20
N GLY A 195 3.43 -29.69 -0.51
CA GLY A 195 3.63 -29.46 0.92
C GLY A 195 3.17 -30.63 1.78
N ILE A 196 2.11 -31.33 1.36
CA ILE A 196 1.67 -32.59 1.97
C ILE A 196 2.75 -33.68 1.79
N HIS A 197 3.33 -33.78 0.59
CA HIS A 197 4.41 -34.73 0.32
C HIS A 197 5.67 -34.41 1.14
N GLN A 198 6.04 -33.12 1.23
CA GLN A 198 7.16 -32.68 2.05
C GLN A 198 6.93 -33.00 3.52
N ALA A 199 5.76 -32.72 4.08
CA ALA A 199 5.46 -33.03 5.48
C ALA A 199 5.58 -34.53 5.80
N LYS A 200 5.16 -35.39 4.86
CA LYS A 200 5.34 -36.85 4.98
C LYS A 200 6.81 -37.27 4.91
N ALA A 201 7.58 -36.71 3.98
CA ALA A 201 9.01 -36.98 3.84
C ALA A 201 9.79 -36.55 5.09
N VAL A 202 9.50 -35.35 5.61
CA VAL A 202 10.05 -34.84 6.88
C VAL A 202 9.73 -35.78 8.04
N LYS A 203 8.49 -36.24 8.16
CA LYS A 203 8.08 -37.19 9.21
C LYS A 203 8.84 -38.52 9.14
N LYS A 204 9.28 -38.92 7.94
CA LYS A 204 10.09 -40.12 7.72
C LYS A 204 11.59 -39.88 7.85
N GLY A 205 12.04 -38.62 7.92
CA GLY A 205 13.46 -38.27 7.91
C GLY A 205 14.15 -38.59 6.57
N GLU A 206 13.40 -38.60 5.46
CA GLU A 206 13.93 -38.84 4.11
C GLU A 206 13.82 -37.58 3.24
N PRO A 207 14.73 -37.36 2.27
CA PRO A 207 14.57 -36.28 1.32
C PRO A 207 13.39 -36.53 0.38
N LEU A 208 12.67 -35.46 0.02
CA LEU A 208 11.64 -35.52 -1.00
C LEU A 208 12.27 -35.47 -2.40
N LYS A 209 12.00 -36.49 -3.22
CA LYS A 209 12.41 -36.50 -4.62
C LYS A 209 11.50 -35.63 -5.46
N VAL A 210 12.09 -34.69 -6.20
CA VAL A 210 11.37 -33.74 -7.05
C VAL A 210 11.90 -33.81 -8.48
N SER A 211 11.00 -33.61 -9.44
CA SER A 211 11.34 -33.46 -10.85
C SER A 211 10.62 -32.26 -11.42
N ILE A 212 11.35 -31.33 -12.03
CA ILE A 212 10.80 -30.11 -12.61
C ILE A 212 10.78 -30.32 -14.12
N PHE A 213 9.58 -30.39 -14.70
CA PHE A 213 9.41 -30.50 -16.15
C PHE A 213 9.21 -29.10 -16.75
N ILE A 214 9.90 -28.80 -17.85
CA ILE A 214 9.77 -27.54 -18.57
C ILE A 214 9.50 -27.85 -20.04
N GLY A 215 8.51 -27.17 -20.62
CA GLY A 215 8.08 -27.40 -22.00
C GLY A 215 7.24 -28.67 -22.20
N GLY A 216 7.36 -29.25 -23.39
CA GLY A 216 6.49 -30.29 -23.91
C GLY A 216 5.21 -29.73 -24.54
N PRO A 217 4.17 -30.56 -24.71
CA PRO A 217 2.88 -30.09 -25.17
C PRO A 217 2.35 -28.97 -24.25
N PRO A 218 1.83 -27.84 -24.79
CA PRO A 218 1.30 -26.74 -23.97
C PRO A 218 0.23 -27.17 -22.96
N ALA A 219 -0.47 -28.27 -23.24
CA ALA A 219 -1.44 -28.89 -22.35
C ALA A 219 -0.86 -29.28 -20.98
N HIS A 220 0.44 -29.62 -20.92
CA HIS A 220 1.11 -29.99 -19.68
C HIS A 220 1.32 -28.78 -18.78
N THR A 221 1.76 -27.66 -19.35
CA THR A 221 1.89 -26.37 -18.64
C THR A 221 0.54 -25.91 -18.10
N LEU A 222 -0.51 -25.91 -18.94
CA LEU A 222 -1.86 -25.55 -18.46
C LEU A 222 -2.34 -26.50 -17.36
N SER A 223 -2.10 -27.80 -17.50
CA SER A 223 -2.52 -28.76 -16.48
C SER A 223 -1.90 -28.54 -15.10
N ALA A 224 -0.70 -27.95 -15.01
CA ALA A 224 -0.02 -27.70 -13.74
C ALA A 224 -0.63 -26.51 -12.95
N VAL A 225 -1.50 -25.71 -13.58
CA VAL A 225 -2.19 -24.57 -12.95
C VAL A 225 -3.69 -24.80 -12.77
N MET A 226 -4.25 -25.88 -13.33
CA MET A 226 -5.69 -26.13 -13.30
C MET A 226 -6.17 -26.48 -11.88
N PRO A 227 -7.23 -25.82 -11.37
CA PRO A 227 -7.93 -26.26 -10.17
C PRO A 227 -8.81 -27.47 -10.51
N LEU A 228 -8.24 -28.68 -10.41
CA LEU A 228 -8.94 -29.91 -10.78
C LEU A 228 -9.80 -30.47 -9.63
N PRO A 229 -10.97 -31.08 -9.93
CA PRO A 229 -11.78 -31.77 -8.94
C PRO A 229 -11.05 -32.95 -8.29
N GLU A 230 -11.44 -33.29 -7.06
CA GLU A 230 -10.85 -34.40 -6.32
C GLU A 230 -10.89 -35.72 -7.14
N GLY A 231 -9.77 -36.43 -7.15
CA GLY A 231 -9.58 -37.69 -7.89
C GLY A 231 -9.32 -37.53 -9.39
N LEU A 232 -9.13 -36.32 -9.92
CA LEU A 232 -8.61 -36.11 -11.27
C LEU A 232 -7.15 -35.66 -11.16
N SER A 233 -6.19 -36.52 -11.50
CA SER A 233 -4.80 -36.09 -11.49
C SER A 233 -4.49 -35.15 -12.66
N GLU A 234 -3.57 -34.21 -12.45
CA GLU A 234 -3.08 -33.29 -13.47
C GLU A 234 -2.54 -34.06 -14.67
N MET A 235 -1.82 -35.15 -14.45
CA MET A 235 -1.31 -36.02 -15.51
C MET A 235 -2.43 -36.60 -16.40
N THR A 236 -3.58 -36.89 -15.79
CA THR A 236 -4.76 -37.38 -16.50
C THR A 236 -5.40 -36.27 -17.32
N PHE A 237 -5.50 -35.07 -16.75
CA PHE A 237 -6.02 -33.89 -17.43
C PHE A 237 -5.10 -33.43 -18.58
N ALA A 238 -3.79 -33.38 -18.36
CA ALA A 238 -2.78 -33.13 -19.38
C ALA A 238 -2.95 -34.08 -20.58
N GLY A 239 -3.19 -35.38 -20.32
CA GLY A 239 -3.42 -36.36 -21.38
C GLY A 239 -4.71 -36.13 -22.16
N LEU A 240 -5.79 -35.78 -21.45
CA LEU A 240 -7.08 -35.43 -22.05
C LEU A 240 -6.98 -34.19 -22.93
N LEU A 241 -6.41 -33.10 -22.40
CA LEU A 241 -6.28 -31.82 -23.09
C LEU A 241 -5.29 -31.88 -24.26
N ALA A 242 -4.19 -32.64 -24.14
CA ALA A 242 -3.30 -32.91 -25.26
C ALA A 242 -3.95 -33.83 -26.32
N GLY A 243 -5.03 -34.54 -25.98
CA GLY A 243 -5.63 -35.59 -26.78
C GLY A 243 -4.70 -36.78 -26.97
N ARG A 244 -3.75 -36.99 -26.06
CA ARG A 244 -2.77 -38.08 -26.09
C ARG A 244 -2.21 -38.31 -24.69
N ARG A 245 -1.92 -39.58 -24.37
CA ARG A 245 -1.43 -39.99 -23.05
C ARG A 245 -0.13 -39.28 -22.67
N PHE A 246 -0.08 -38.78 -21.43
CA PHE A 246 1.13 -38.29 -20.78
C PHE A 246 2.14 -39.44 -20.65
N ARG A 247 3.34 -39.29 -21.24
CA ARG A 247 4.36 -40.35 -21.27
C ARG A 247 5.45 -40.08 -20.26
N TYR A 248 5.76 -41.09 -19.44
CA TYR A 248 6.77 -40.97 -18.39
C TYR A 248 7.58 -42.25 -18.22
N SER A 249 8.70 -42.15 -17.51
CA SER A 249 9.58 -43.25 -17.13
C SER A 249 10.26 -42.90 -15.81
N TYR A 250 10.90 -43.88 -15.16
CA TYR A 250 11.72 -43.62 -13.98
C TYR A 250 13.20 -43.79 -14.32
N LYS A 251 14.05 -42.91 -13.81
CA LYS A 251 15.51 -42.99 -13.90
C LYS A 251 16.12 -42.49 -12.61
N ASP A 252 17.05 -43.26 -12.02
CA ASP A 252 17.73 -42.93 -10.76
C ASP A 252 16.74 -42.63 -9.60
N GLY A 253 15.55 -43.25 -9.62
CA GLY A 253 14.48 -43.02 -8.63
C GLY A 253 13.61 -41.78 -8.89
N TYR A 254 13.87 -41.00 -9.93
CA TYR A 254 13.09 -39.82 -10.33
C TYR A 254 12.12 -40.13 -11.46
N CYS A 255 10.94 -39.50 -11.44
CA CYS A 255 10.01 -39.54 -12.55
C CYS A 255 10.47 -38.57 -13.64
N ILE A 256 10.53 -39.05 -14.88
CA ILE A 256 10.97 -38.29 -16.04
C ILE A 256 9.79 -38.17 -17.02
N SER A 257 9.36 -36.95 -17.30
CA SER A 257 8.42 -36.67 -18.39
C SER A 257 9.12 -36.84 -19.74
N ASN A 258 8.69 -37.83 -20.52
CA ASN A 258 9.26 -38.09 -21.85
C ASN A 258 8.75 -37.11 -22.92
N ASP A 259 7.83 -36.24 -22.53
CA ASP A 259 7.18 -35.26 -23.38
C ASP A 259 7.72 -33.84 -23.13
N ALA A 260 8.28 -33.56 -21.96
CA ALA A 260 8.93 -32.29 -21.63
C ALA A 260 10.17 -32.04 -22.50
N ASP A 261 10.53 -30.77 -22.68
CA ASP A 261 11.74 -30.37 -23.40
C ASP A 261 12.96 -30.39 -22.48
N PHE A 262 12.77 -30.04 -21.21
CA PHE A 262 13.77 -30.14 -20.16
C PHE A 262 13.23 -30.82 -18.90
N VAL A 263 14.12 -31.50 -18.17
CA VAL A 263 13.82 -32.08 -16.85
C VAL A 263 14.97 -31.79 -15.90
N ILE A 264 14.70 -31.12 -14.79
CA ILE A 264 15.63 -30.96 -13.66
C ILE A 264 15.20 -31.93 -12.57
N THR A 265 16.12 -32.76 -12.08
CA THR A 265 15.86 -33.73 -11.00
C THR A 265 16.66 -33.35 -9.76
N GLY A 266 16.12 -33.60 -8.56
CA GLY A 266 16.83 -33.29 -7.32
C GLY A 266 16.09 -33.70 -6.06
N ASP A 267 16.77 -33.53 -4.94
CA ASP A 267 16.30 -33.88 -3.60
C ASP A 267 16.08 -32.60 -2.77
N ILE A 268 14.95 -32.54 -2.04
CA ILE A 268 14.68 -31.51 -1.03
C ILE A 268 14.82 -32.15 0.34
N TYR A 269 15.77 -31.65 1.12
CA TYR A 269 16.01 -32.15 2.48
C TYR A 269 15.12 -31.43 3.51
N PRO A 270 14.69 -32.12 4.57
CA PRO A 270 14.07 -31.48 5.72
C PRO A 270 14.92 -30.32 6.26
N ASP A 271 14.28 -29.20 6.59
CA ASP A 271 14.87 -28.00 7.22
C ASP A 271 15.97 -27.27 6.43
N GLU A 272 16.29 -27.69 5.20
CA GLU A 272 17.23 -26.97 4.33
C GLU A 272 16.51 -25.87 3.53
N THR A 273 16.81 -24.62 3.87
CA THR A 273 16.28 -23.44 3.18
C THR A 273 17.38 -22.45 2.84
N LYS A 274 17.17 -21.67 1.76
CA LYS A 274 18.05 -20.58 1.31
C LYS A 274 17.21 -19.37 0.88
N PRO A 275 17.78 -18.16 0.87
CA PRO A 275 17.06 -16.95 0.44
C PRO A 275 16.65 -17.01 -1.03
N GLU A 276 15.34 -17.03 -1.27
CA GLU A 276 14.71 -16.89 -2.59
C GLU A 276 14.16 -15.47 -2.76
N GLY A 277 14.19 -14.93 -3.98
CA GLY A 277 13.76 -13.57 -4.28
C GLY A 277 14.83 -12.50 -4.01
N PRO A 278 14.55 -11.20 -4.19
CA PRO A 278 13.24 -10.64 -4.51
C PRO A 278 12.75 -11.09 -5.90
N PHE A 279 11.45 -11.00 -6.16
CA PHE A 279 10.87 -11.37 -7.45
C PHE A 279 9.68 -10.47 -7.77
N GLY A 280 9.61 -9.91 -8.99
CA GLY A 280 8.45 -9.16 -9.44
C GLY A 280 7.22 -10.06 -9.60
N ASP A 281 6.20 -9.87 -8.76
CA ASP A 281 5.06 -10.77 -8.63
C ASP A 281 3.78 -10.23 -9.29
N HIS A 282 2.76 -11.09 -9.39
CA HIS A 282 1.47 -10.80 -10.03
C HIS A 282 0.63 -9.73 -9.30
N LEU A 283 1.07 -9.28 -8.12
CA LEU A 283 0.50 -8.11 -7.43
C LEU A 283 1.05 -6.79 -8.00
N GLY A 284 2.06 -6.85 -8.87
CA GLY A 284 2.74 -5.67 -9.42
C GLY A 284 3.78 -5.05 -8.50
N TYR A 285 4.26 -5.81 -7.52
CA TYR A 285 5.32 -5.41 -6.57
C TYR A 285 6.36 -6.52 -6.46
N TYR A 286 7.54 -6.19 -5.92
CA TYR A 286 8.54 -7.19 -5.57
C TYR A 286 8.14 -7.94 -4.31
N SER A 287 7.99 -9.25 -4.41
CA SER A 287 8.00 -10.14 -3.27
C SER A 287 9.39 -10.10 -2.63
N LEU A 288 9.44 -9.93 -1.30
CA LEU A 288 10.69 -9.78 -0.55
C LEU A 288 11.47 -11.10 -0.48
N THR A 289 12.75 -11.00 -0.16
CA THR A 289 13.62 -12.17 0.04
C THR A 289 13.21 -12.92 1.31
N HIS A 290 12.95 -14.23 1.17
CA HIS A 290 12.65 -15.11 2.31
C HIS A 290 13.31 -16.49 2.17
N PRO A 291 13.53 -17.20 3.29
CA PRO A 291 13.98 -18.60 3.24
C PRO A 291 12.93 -19.51 2.60
N PHE A 292 13.29 -20.16 1.50
CA PHE A 292 12.48 -21.19 0.85
C PHE A 292 13.25 -22.51 0.70
N PRO A 293 12.55 -23.64 0.54
CA PRO A 293 13.17 -24.95 0.36
C PRO A 293 14.23 -24.96 -0.75
N LEU A 294 15.38 -25.51 -0.42
CA LEU A 294 16.48 -25.74 -1.33
C LEU A 294 16.32 -27.12 -1.98
N MET A 295 16.37 -27.19 -3.31
CA MET A 295 16.56 -28.45 -4.02
C MET A 295 18.01 -28.60 -4.45
N ARG A 296 18.63 -29.71 -4.02
CA ARG A 296 19.95 -30.13 -4.50
C ARG A 296 19.76 -30.82 -5.85
N VAL A 297 20.29 -30.20 -6.90
CA VAL A 297 20.21 -30.69 -8.27
C VAL A 297 20.99 -31.99 -8.38
N HIS A 298 20.30 -33.03 -8.84
CA HIS A 298 20.90 -34.31 -9.19
C HIS A 298 21.39 -34.29 -10.64
N LYS A 299 20.47 -34.10 -11.60
CA LYS A 299 20.77 -34.06 -13.05
C LYS A 299 19.80 -33.16 -13.79
N VAL A 300 20.29 -32.54 -14.86
CA VAL A 300 19.50 -31.76 -15.81
C VAL A 300 19.54 -32.42 -17.18
N TYR A 301 18.37 -32.58 -17.79
CA TYR A 301 18.21 -33.24 -19.08
C TYR A 301 17.53 -32.33 -20.08
N ALA A 302 17.90 -32.46 -21.36
CA ALA A 302 17.28 -31.75 -22.47
C ALA A 302 17.11 -32.64 -23.71
N LYS A 303 16.06 -32.37 -24.49
CA LYS A 303 15.94 -32.89 -25.85
C LYS A 303 16.92 -32.19 -26.81
N PRO A 304 17.32 -32.83 -27.93
CA PRO A 304 18.17 -32.19 -28.94
C PRO A 304 17.62 -30.88 -29.53
N ASN A 305 16.30 -30.79 -29.74
CA ASN A 305 15.61 -29.59 -30.23
C ASN A 305 14.73 -28.98 -29.12
N ALA A 306 15.24 -28.96 -27.88
CA ALA A 306 14.48 -28.44 -26.76
C ALA A 306 14.28 -26.92 -26.90
N ILE A 307 13.06 -26.46 -26.59
CA ILE A 307 12.67 -25.04 -26.63
C ILE A 307 12.18 -24.65 -25.25
N TRP A 308 12.73 -23.56 -24.70
CA TRP A 308 12.49 -23.10 -23.34
C TRP A 308 11.29 -22.14 -23.27
N PRO A 309 10.11 -22.57 -22.81
CA PRO A 309 9.00 -21.65 -22.59
C PRO A 309 9.21 -20.79 -21.36
N PHE A 310 8.87 -19.51 -21.46
CA PHE A 310 8.78 -18.60 -20.32
C PHE A 310 7.62 -17.61 -20.50
N THR A 311 7.15 -17.08 -19.38
CA THR A 311 6.27 -15.91 -19.30
C THR A 311 6.93 -14.84 -18.45
N VAL A 312 6.46 -13.61 -18.54
CA VAL A 312 6.73 -12.56 -17.55
C VAL A 312 5.54 -12.48 -16.60
N VAL A 313 5.81 -12.33 -15.31
CA VAL A 313 4.82 -12.11 -14.25
C VAL A 313 5.08 -10.72 -13.70
N GLY A 314 4.05 -9.96 -13.38
CA GLY A 314 4.18 -8.58 -12.91
C GLY A 314 2.83 -7.93 -12.71
N ARG A 315 2.77 -6.60 -12.79
CA ARG A 315 1.50 -5.87 -12.65
C ARG A 315 0.53 -6.36 -13.75
N PRO A 316 -0.67 -6.85 -13.39
CA PRO A 316 -1.67 -7.28 -14.35
C PRO A 316 -2.13 -6.13 -15.26
N PRO A 317 -2.59 -6.42 -16.48
CA PRO A 317 -2.69 -7.76 -17.07
C PRO A 317 -1.34 -8.27 -17.57
N GLN A 318 -1.10 -9.57 -17.41
CA GLN A 318 0.02 -10.30 -18.03
C GLN A 318 -0.51 -11.62 -18.63
N GLU A 319 0.38 -12.49 -19.13
CA GLU A 319 -0.03 -13.77 -19.72
C GLU A 319 -0.81 -14.69 -18.75
N ASP A 320 -0.58 -14.56 -17.44
CA ASP A 320 -1.34 -15.23 -16.36
C ASP A 320 -2.83 -14.86 -16.32
N THR A 321 -3.21 -13.63 -16.71
CA THR A 321 -4.60 -13.23 -16.91
C THR A 321 -5.29 -14.13 -17.93
N ALA A 322 -4.62 -14.43 -19.05
CA ALA A 322 -5.17 -15.28 -20.11
C ALA A 322 -5.26 -16.76 -19.69
N PHE A 323 -4.41 -17.21 -18.77
CA PHE A 323 -4.59 -18.51 -18.12
C PHE A 323 -5.89 -18.53 -17.30
N GLY A 324 -6.16 -17.49 -16.52
CA GLY A 324 -7.40 -17.35 -15.74
C GLY A 324 -8.66 -17.41 -16.61
N ASP A 325 -8.68 -16.64 -17.71
CA ASP A 325 -9.79 -16.64 -18.67
C ASP A 325 -10.01 -18.03 -19.30
N LEU A 326 -8.92 -18.71 -19.68
CA LEU A 326 -9.00 -20.04 -20.27
C LEU A 326 -9.47 -21.08 -19.25
N ILE A 327 -8.99 -21.01 -18.00
CA ILE A 327 -9.46 -21.87 -16.92
C ILE A 327 -10.96 -21.68 -16.75
N HIS A 328 -11.45 -20.43 -16.66
CA HIS A 328 -12.87 -20.13 -16.55
C HIS A 328 -13.69 -20.67 -17.73
N GLU A 329 -13.19 -20.54 -18.96
CA GLU A 329 -13.81 -21.13 -20.15
C GLU A 329 -13.91 -22.67 -20.08
N ILE A 330 -12.90 -23.33 -19.50
CA ILE A 330 -12.82 -24.79 -19.38
C ILE A 330 -13.70 -25.30 -18.23
N THR A 331 -13.64 -24.64 -17.06
CA THR A 331 -14.28 -25.10 -15.81
C THR A 331 -15.71 -24.59 -15.66
N GLY A 332 -16.08 -23.47 -16.29
CA GLY A 332 -17.45 -22.95 -16.35
C GLY A 332 -18.20 -22.99 -15.01
N ASP A 333 -19.44 -23.47 -15.04
CA ASP A 333 -20.37 -23.52 -13.90
C ASP A 333 -19.94 -24.39 -12.69
N ALA A 334 -18.72 -24.94 -12.67
CA ALA A 334 -18.23 -25.79 -11.59
C ALA A 334 -18.34 -25.14 -10.19
N ILE A 335 -18.04 -23.84 -10.07
CA ILE A 335 -18.14 -23.09 -8.80
C ILE A 335 -19.58 -23.08 -8.25
N LYS A 336 -20.60 -23.02 -9.13
CA LYS A 336 -22.02 -23.03 -8.71
C LYS A 336 -22.40 -24.34 -8.02
N GLN A 337 -21.72 -25.42 -8.37
CA GLN A 337 -21.97 -26.76 -7.81
C GLN A 337 -21.20 -26.97 -6.51
N GLU A 338 -19.99 -26.41 -6.41
CA GLU A 338 -19.15 -26.51 -5.21
C GLU A 338 -19.71 -25.69 -4.03
N ILE A 339 -20.29 -24.51 -4.30
CA ILE A 339 -20.82 -23.62 -3.26
C ILE A 339 -22.33 -23.39 -3.49
N PRO A 340 -23.22 -24.13 -2.79
CA PRO A 340 -24.67 -23.95 -2.93
C PRO A 340 -25.14 -22.54 -2.58
N GLY A 341 -25.94 -21.93 -3.47
CA GLY A 341 -26.32 -20.50 -3.41
C GLY A 341 -25.43 -19.60 -4.27
N VAL A 342 -24.30 -20.15 -4.71
CA VAL A 342 -23.39 -19.74 -5.79
C VAL A 342 -24.03 -19.36 -7.12
N LYS A 343 -24.26 -18.10 -7.51
CA LYS A 343 -24.55 -17.80 -8.93
C LYS A 343 -23.29 -17.48 -9.72
N GLU A 344 -22.44 -16.59 -9.22
CA GLU A 344 -21.26 -16.14 -9.96
C GLU A 344 -20.16 -15.73 -8.99
N VAL A 345 -18.90 -16.00 -9.34
CA VAL A 345 -17.72 -15.48 -8.63
C VAL A 345 -16.73 -15.02 -9.68
N HIS A 346 -16.19 -13.83 -9.48
CA HIS A 346 -15.16 -13.23 -10.31
C HIS A 346 -14.00 -12.80 -9.43
N ALA A 347 -12.81 -13.26 -9.78
CA ALA A 347 -11.57 -12.85 -9.18
C ALA A 347 -11.02 -11.67 -10.00
N VAL A 348 -10.95 -10.49 -9.39
CA VAL A 348 -10.64 -9.25 -10.11
C VAL A 348 -9.16 -9.22 -10.47
N ASP A 349 -8.87 -9.42 -11.75
CA ASP A 349 -7.51 -9.54 -12.29
C ASP A 349 -6.63 -8.34 -11.95
N ALA A 350 -7.17 -7.11 -12.10
CA ALA A 350 -6.46 -5.87 -11.79
C ALA A 350 -6.02 -5.75 -10.31
N ALA A 351 -6.58 -6.55 -9.41
CA ALA A 351 -6.19 -6.63 -8.01
C ALA A 351 -5.14 -7.72 -7.72
N GLY A 352 -4.57 -8.36 -8.76
CA GLY A 352 -3.69 -9.53 -8.64
C GLY A 352 -4.45 -10.84 -8.58
N VAL A 353 -5.51 -10.97 -9.39
CA VAL A 353 -6.38 -12.16 -9.49
C VAL A 353 -7.21 -12.42 -8.23
N HIS A 354 -6.66 -13.01 -7.17
CA HIS A 354 -7.43 -13.50 -6.03
C HIS A 354 -7.66 -12.54 -4.83
N PRO A 355 -6.90 -11.45 -4.59
CA PRO A 355 -7.10 -10.61 -3.41
C PRO A 355 -8.49 -9.97 -3.32
N LEU A 356 -9.14 -9.71 -4.46
CA LEU A 356 -10.48 -9.12 -4.55
C LEU A 356 -11.42 -10.06 -5.31
N LEU A 357 -12.52 -10.44 -4.65
CA LEU A 357 -13.59 -11.23 -5.24
C LEU A 357 -14.89 -10.44 -5.32
N PHE A 358 -15.56 -10.56 -6.46
CA PHE A 358 -16.96 -10.18 -6.65
C PHE A 358 -17.80 -11.45 -6.74
N ALA A 359 -18.92 -11.50 -6.03
CA ALA A 359 -19.80 -12.66 -6.02
C ALA A 359 -21.29 -12.28 -6.10
N ILE A 360 -22.06 -13.10 -6.80
CA ILE A 360 -23.52 -13.07 -6.80
C ILE A 360 -23.99 -14.34 -6.12
N GLY A 361 -24.62 -14.19 -4.97
CA GLY A 361 -25.26 -15.26 -4.22
C GLY A 361 -26.78 -15.26 -4.40
N SER A 362 -27.44 -16.12 -3.64
CA SER A 362 -28.90 -16.15 -3.49
C SER A 362 -29.32 -15.61 -2.13
N GLU A 363 -30.52 -15.05 -2.04
CA GLU A 363 -31.13 -14.59 -0.80
C GLU A 363 -32.50 -15.26 -0.59
N ARG A 364 -32.49 -16.48 -0.04
CA ARG A 364 -33.66 -17.39 0.03
C ARG A 364 -34.16 -17.65 1.45
N TYR A 365 -33.43 -17.21 2.47
CA TYR A 365 -33.69 -17.60 3.87
C TYR A 365 -35.05 -17.11 4.42
N THR A 366 -35.74 -16.22 3.71
CA THR A 366 -36.99 -15.61 4.14
C THR A 366 -38.12 -15.84 3.13
N PRO A 367 -38.52 -17.10 2.85
CA PRO A 367 -39.54 -17.40 1.83
C PRO A 367 -40.92 -16.80 2.12
N TYR A 368 -41.17 -16.37 3.37
CA TYR A 368 -42.44 -15.80 3.83
C TYR A 368 -42.32 -14.34 4.30
N GLN A 369 -41.14 -13.72 4.17
CA GLN A 369 -40.89 -12.33 4.55
C GLN A 369 -39.95 -11.69 3.53
N THR A 370 -40.34 -10.59 2.90
CA THR A 370 -39.44 -9.89 1.98
C THR A 370 -38.38 -9.13 2.78
N VAL A 371 -37.26 -9.78 3.10
CA VAL A 371 -36.13 -9.16 3.79
C VAL A 371 -35.17 -8.57 2.77
N LYS A 372 -35.11 -7.23 2.73
CA LYS A 372 -34.28 -6.42 1.82
C LYS A 372 -32.94 -6.04 2.46
N GLN A 373 -32.25 -7.02 3.04
CA GLN A 373 -30.91 -6.88 3.60
C GLN A 373 -30.17 -8.23 3.52
N PRO A 374 -28.83 -8.24 3.56
CA PRO A 374 -28.05 -9.48 3.47
C PRO A 374 -28.36 -10.43 4.62
N THR A 375 -28.73 -11.68 4.32
CA THR A 375 -28.83 -12.76 5.33
C THR A 375 -28.12 -14.03 4.86
N GLU A 376 -28.67 -14.74 3.86
CA GLU A 376 -28.05 -15.93 3.25
C GLU A 376 -26.67 -15.60 2.69
N LEU A 377 -26.54 -14.41 2.11
CA LEU A 377 -25.28 -13.92 1.54
C LEU A 377 -24.10 -14.00 2.52
N LEU A 378 -24.31 -13.80 3.83
CA LEU A 378 -23.25 -13.90 4.84
C LEU A 378 -22.79 -15.36 5.05
N THR A 379 -23.74 -16.29 4.98
CA THR A 379 -23.43 -17.73 5.06
C THR A 379 -22.67 -18.17 3.81
N ILE A 380 -23.09 -17.70 2.63
CA ILE A 380 -22.41 -17.93 1.37
C ILE A 380 -21.00 -17.34 1.40
N ALA A 381 -20.83 -16.10 1.89
CA ALA A 381 -19.54 -15.43 1.99
C ALA A 381 -18.54 -16.24 2.81
N SER A 382 -18.99 -16.80 3.94
CA SER A 382 -18.16 -17.67 4.79
C SER A 382 -17.75 -18.97 4.08
N ARG A 383 -18.61 -19.53 3.23
CA ARG A 383 -18.24 -20.69 2.38
C ARG A 383 -17.19 -20.30 1.33
N ILE A 384 -17.41 -19.20 0.60
CA ILE A 384 -16.44 -18.70 -0.38
C ILE A 384 -15.06 -18.54 0.25
N LEU A 385 -14.98 -17.86 1.39
CA LEU A 385 -13.71 -17.64 2.10
C LEU A 385 -13.13 -18.91 2.75
N GLY A 386 -13.90 -20.01 2.80
CA GLY A 386 -13.46 -21.31 3.30
C GLY A 386 -13.11 -22.33 2.21
N THR A 387 -13.29 -22.00 0.93
CA THR A 387 -13.18 -22.96 -0.18
C THR A 387 -11.95 -22.71 -1.03
N GLY A 388 -11.07 -23.72 -1.13
CA GLY A 388 -10.00 -23.78 -2.12
C GLY A 388 -9.19 -22.50 -2.28
N GLN A 389 -9.00 -22.06 -3.53
CA GLN A 389 -8.26 -20.83 -3.87
C GLN A 389 -9.02 -19.55 -3.50
N LEU A 390 -10.35 -19.60 -3.39
CA LEU A 390 -11.17 -18.44 -3.02
C LEU A 390 -10.88 -17.99 -1.57
N SER A 391 -10.39 -18.91 -0.73
CA SER A 391 -9.95 -18.59 0.64
C SER A 391 -8.78 -17.60 0.71
N LEU A 392 -8.03 -17.41 -0.37
CA LEU A 392 -6.93 -16.44 -0.44
C LEU A 392 -7.43 -14.99 -0.54
N ALA A 393 -8.70 -14.78 -0.88
CA ALA A 393 -9.27 -13.45 -1.03
C ALA A 393 -9.24 -12.63 0.26
N LYS A 394 -8.80 -11.38 0.13
CA LYS A 394 -8.76 -10.41 1.22
C LYS A 394 -10.07 -9.63 1.30
N TYR A 395 -10.60 -9.27 0.15
CA TYR A 395 -11.82 -8.49 -0.02
C TYR A 395 -12.85 -9.34 -0.78
N LEU A 396 -14.05 -9.45 -0.23
CA LEU A 396 -15.18 -10.09 -0.90
C LEU A 396 -16.36 -9.13 -0.96
N PHE A 397 -16.75 -8.71 -2.16
CA PHE A 397 -18.01 -8.00 -2.39
C PHE A 397 -19.05 -9.01 -2.85
N ILE A 398 -20.15 -9.10 -2.12
CA ILE A 398 -21.21 -10.07 -2.41
C ILE A 398 -22.58 -9.41 -2.39
N THR A 399 -23.40 -9.77 -3.37
CA THR A 399 -24.79 -9.31 -3.47
C THR A 399 -25.69 -10.42 -4.03
N ALA A 400 -26.98 -10.13 -4.17
CA ALA A 400 -27.94 -10.97 -4.87
C ALA A 400 -28.68 -10.14 -5.92
N GLU A 401 -29.09 -10.82 -6.99
CA GLU A 401 -30.01 -10.24 -7.97
C GLU A 401 -31.40 -10.07 -7.34
N ASP A 402 -32.06 -8.97 -7.70
CA ASP A 402 -33.48 -8.76 -7.42
C ASP A 402 -34.23 -8.67 -8.75
N GLN A 403 -34.51 -7.45 -9.24
CA GLN A 403 -35.31 -7.24 -10.46
C GLN A 403 -34.49 -7.08 -11.75
N GLN A 404 -33.18 -6.84 -11.63
CA GLN A 404 -32.29 -6.62 -12.76
C GLN A 404 -31.15 -7.65 -12.79
N PRO A 405 -30.79 -8.17 -13.98
CA PRO A 405 -29.67 -9.07 -14.11
C PRO A 405 -28.37 -8.35 -13.77
N LEU A 406 -27.46 -9.06 -13.09
CA LEU A 406 -26.17 -8.54 -12.68
C LEU A 406 -25.07 -9.51 -13.09
N TYR A 407 -23.89 -8.99 -13.38
CA TYR A 407 -22.72 -9.77 -13.79
C TYR A 407 -21.50 -9.25 -13.06
N THR A 408 -20.70 -10.13 -12.46
CA THR A 408 -19.54 -9.72 -11.66
C THR A 408 -18.40 -9.24 -12.55
N HIS A 409 -18.31 -9.72 -13.80
CA HIS A 409 -17.33 -9.26 -14.81
C HIS A 409 -17.58 -7.83 -15.33
N ARG A 410 -18.71 -7.21 -14.99
CA ARG A 410 -18.99 -5.80 -15.28
C ARG A 410 -18.70 -4.96 -14.04
N GLU A 411 -17.41 -4.87 -13.71
CA GLU A 411 -16.92 -4.36 -12.42
C GLU A 411 -17.55 -3.02 -12.01
N VAL A 412 -17.62 -2.04 -12.91
CA VAL A 412 -18.23 -0.72 -12.63
C VAL A 412 -19.73 -0.82 -12.35
N GLU A 413 -20.47 -1.61 -13.13
CA GLU A 413 -21.91 -1.84 -12.91
C GLU A 413 -22.15 -2.57 -11.58
N PHE A 414 -21.33 -3.59 -11.29
CA PHE A 414 -21.40 -4.38 -10.07
C PHE A 414 -21.12 -3.56 -8.81
N LEU A 415 -20.01 -2.80 -8.80
CA LEU A 415 -19.67 -1.92 -7.69
C LEU A 415 -20.71 -0.82 -7.51
N THR A 416 -21.19 -0.21 -8.60
CA THR A 416 -22.28 0.78 -8.53
C THR A 416 -23.52 0.19 -7.86
N TYR A 417 -23.93 -1.01 -8.27
CA TYR A 417 -25.10 -1.69 -7.70
C TYR A 417 -24.98 -1.90 -6.19
N ILE A 418 -23.82 -2.37 -5.73
CA ILE A 418 -23.54 -2.60 -4.30
C ILE A 418 -23.46 -1.27 -3.53
N LEU A 419 -22.68 -0.31 -4.01
CA LEU A 419 -22.44 0.96 -3.33
C LEU A 419 -23.73 1.79 -3.19
N GLU A 420 -24.71 1.64 -4.08
CA GLU A 420 -26.03 2.27 -3.95
C GLU A 420 -26.91 1.67 -2.84
N ARG A 421 -26.59 0.46 -2.36
CA ARG A 421 -27.44 -0.36 -1.46
C ARG A 421 -26.79 -0.65 -0.10
N MET A 422 -25.48 -0.53 -0.01
CA MET A 422 -24.69 -0.95 1.16
C MET A 422 -24.88 -0.04 2.37
N ASP A 423 -25.42 -0.51 3.48
CA ASP A 423 -25.42 0.25 4.74
C ASP A 423 -24.06 0.12 5.45
N LEU A 424 -23.28 1.21 5.51
CA LEU A 424 -21.92 1.21 6.07
C LEU A 424 -21.87 0.81 7.55
N GLN A 425 -22.98 0.88 8.30
CA GLN A 425 -23.01 0.46 9.72
C GLN A 425 -23.28 -1.04 9.89
N ARG A 426 -23.83 -1.71 8.88
CA ARG A 426 -24.33 -3.09 8.98
C ARG A 426 -23.61 -4.06 8.05
N ASP A 427 -23.30 -3.62 6.83
CA ASP A 427 -23.00 -4.48 5.67
C ASP A 427 -21.50 -4.72 5.46
N ILE A 428 -20.65 -4.26 6.38
CA ILE A 428 -19.19 -4.42 6.35
C ILE A 428 -18.77 -5.34 7.50
N HIS A 429 -18.23 -6.52 7.17
CA HIS A 429 -17.89 -7.56 8.12
C HIS A 429 -16.40 -7.85 8.11
N PHE A 430 -15.70 -7.51 9.20
CA PHE A 430 -14.26 -7.73 9.35
C PHE A 430 -13.95 -9.07 10.01
N HIS A 431 -13.02 -9.82 9.43
CA HIS A 431 -12.34 -10.96 10.06
C HIS A 431 -10.92 -10.51 10.39
N THR A 432 -10.61 -10.26 11.66
CA THR A 432 -9.43 -9.47 12.05
C THR A 432 -8.12 -10.24 12.14
N ASN A 433 -8.16 -11.53 12.47
CA ASN A 433 -6.96 -12.36 12.59
C ASN A 433 -7.17 -13.69 11.88
N THR A 434 -6.77 -13.72 10.61
CA THR A 434 -6.97 -14.84 9.70
C THR A 434 -5.72 -15.10 8.88
N THR A 435 -5.72 -16.25 8.21
CA THR A 435 -4.68 -16.63 7.26
C THR A 435 -4.87 -15.87 5.96
N ILE A 436 -3.78 -15.30 5.45
CA ILE A 436 -3.73 -14.61 4.17
C ILE A 436 -2.74 -15.32 3.26
N ASP A 437 -2.81 -15.03 1.96
CA ASP A 437 -1.80 -15.43 1.01
C ASP A 437 -0.38 -15.05 1.45
N THR A 438 0.59 -15.91 1.14
CA THR A 438 2.02 -15.72 1.47
C THR A 438 2.58 -14.46 0.79
N LEU A 439 1.99 -14.04 -0.33
CA LEU A 439 2.44 -12.91 -1.13
C LEU A 439 1.78 -11.57 -0.73
N ASP A 440 0.84 -11.57 0.23
CA ASP A 440 0.27 -10.32 0.75
C ASP A 440 1.16 -9.71 1.85
N TYR A 441 1.89 -8.67 1.48
CA TYR A 441 2.76 -7.90 2.39
C TYR A 441 2.06 -6.75 3.11
N SER A 442 0.76 -6.55 2.91
CA SER A 442 -0.02 -5.50 3.60
C SER A 442 -0.60 -5.96 4.94
N GLY A 443 -0.29 -7.19 5.37
CA GLY A 443 -0.66 -7.74 6.68
C GLY A 443 0.31 -7.40 7.82
N THR A 444 0.07 -7.99 8.99
CA THR A 444 0.92 -7.82 10.18
C THR A 444 2.07 -8.82 10.29
N GLY A 445 2.13 -9.79 9.37
CA GLY A 445 3.17 -10.81 9.31
C GLY A 445 2.94 -11.79 8.16
N LEU A 446 3.88 -12.71 7.96
CA LEU A 446 3.80 -13.72 6.90
C LEU A 446 2.52 -14.57 7.07
N ASN A 447 1.71 -14.66 6.02
CA ASN A 447 0.43 -15.38 6.01
C ASN A 447 -0.58 -14.92 7.07
N SER A 448 -0.43 -13.74 7.65
CA SER A 448 -1.27 -13.22 8.74
C SER A 448 -1.84 -11.85 8.43
N GLY A 449 -3.15 -11.70 8.58
CA GLY A 449 -3.81 -10.41 8.40
C GLY A 449 -5.31 -10.48 8.65
N SER A 450 -6.04 -9.57 8.01
CA SER A 450 -7.49 -9.46 8.10
C SER A 450 -8.15 -9.63 6.72
N LYS A 451 -9.41 -10.07 6.72
CA LYS A 451 -10.29 -10.11 5.55
C LYS A 451 -11.51 -9.24 5.81
N VAL A 452 -12.16 -8.77 4.76
CA VAL A 452 -13.40 -8.01 4.87
C VAL A 452 -14.41 -8.49 3.82
N VAL A 453 -15.65 -8.68 4.27
CA VAL A 453 -16.80 -8.97 3.42
C VAL A 453 -17.69 -7.72 3.36
N PHE A 454 -17.95 -7.24 2.16
CA PHE A 454 -18.95 -6.24 1.85
C PHE A 454 -20.18 -6.94 1.28
N ALA A 455 -21.19 -7.16 2.12
CA ALA A 455 -22.41 -7.84 1.71
C ALA A 455 -23.54 -6.83 1.62
N ALA A 456 -24.07 -6.56 0.42
CA ALA A 456 -25.14 -5.58 0.25
C ALA A 456 -26.28 -6.18 -0.56
N TYR A 457 -27.52 -6.03 -0.10
CA TYR A 457 -28.72 -6.47 -0.80
C TYR A 457 -29.92 -5.64 -0.34
N GLY A 458 -30.86 -5.38 -1.23
CA GLY A 458 -32.07 -4.62 -0.92
C GLY A 458 -32.32 -3.46 -1.87
N ASP A 459 -33.15 -2.53 -1.42
CA ASP A 459 -33.51 -1.35 -2.19
C ASP A 459 -32.36 -0.34 -2.23
N LYS A 460 -32.31 0.47 -3.28
CA LYS A 460 -31.35 1.56 -3.40
C LYS A 460 -31.58 2.58 -2.29
N ILE A 461 -30.53 2.86 -1.50
CA ILE A 461 -30.59 3.78 -0.36
C ILE A 461 -29.82 5.08 -0.58
N ARG A 462 -29.03 5.16 -1.66
CA ARG A 462 -28.33 6.40 -2.06
C ARG A 462 -28.11 6.50 -3.57
N GLU A 463 -27.96 7.73 -4.04
CA GLU A 463 -27.39 8.04 -5.36
C GLU A 463 -25.89 8.26 -5.21
N LEU A 464 -25.10 7.69 -6.14
CA LEU A 464 -23.65 7.91 -6.16
C LEU A 464 -23.31 9.21 -6.90
N CYS A 465 -22.28 9.93 -6.42
CA CYS A 465 -21.79 11.11 -7.12
C CYS A 465 -21.25 10.74 -8.51
N ARG A 466 -21.49 11.60 -9.50
CA ARG A 466 -21.01 11.45 -10.89
C ARG A 466 -19.99 12.51 -11.29
N GLU A 467 -19.60 13.31 -10.32
CA GLU A 467 -18.60 14.36 -10.41
C GLU A 467 -17.86 14.38 -9.08
N VAL A 468 -16.65 14.93 -9.07
CA VAL A 468 -15.87 15.10 -7.84
C VAL A 468 -16.61 16.08 -6.91
N PRO A 469 -17.04 15.66 -5.72
CA PRO A 469 -17.69 16.55 -4.76
C PRO A 469 -16.78 17.72 -4.39
N GLU A 470 -17.32 18.94 -4.32
CA GLU A 470 -16.56 20.15 -3.94
C GLU A 470 -15.81 19.97 -2.61
N THR A 471 -16.43 19.29 -1.65
CA THR A 471 -15.82 19.00 -0.34
C THR A 471 -14.54 18.17 -0.43
N LEU A 472 -14.31 17.42 -1.51
CA LEU A 472 -13.06 16.68 -1.74
C LEU A 472 -11.98 17.53 -2.39
N LYS A 473 -12.33 18.65 -3.04
CA LYS A 473 -11.37 19.58 -3.67
C LYS A 473 -10.66 20.46 -2.66
N ASP A 474 -11.32 20.74 -1.53
CA ASP A 474 -10.81 21.61 -0.47
C ASP A 474 -10.10 20.85 0.68
N ILE A 475 -9.90 19.52 0.54
CA ILE A 475 -9.20 18.75 1.57
C ILE A 475 -7.71 19.07 1.54
N ARG A 476 -7.24 19.83 2.53
CA ARG A 476 -5.83 20.16 2.71
C ARG A 476 -4.97 18.89 2.84
N GLY A 477 -3.84 18.86 2.12
CA GLY A 477 -2.91 17.72 2.08
C GLY A 477 -3.17 16.75 0.92
N TYR A 478 -4.35 16.81 0.30
CA TYR A 478 -4.69 15.99 -0.84
C TYR A 478 -4.88 16.86 -2.09
N ASN A 479 -4.32 16.42 -3.21
CA ASN A 479 -4.35 17.14 -4.48
C ASN A 479 -5.01 16.31 -5.57
N ASN A 480 -5.36 16.96 -6.67
CA ASN A 480 -5.83 16.33 -7.91
C ASN A 480 -6.94 15.27 -7.69
N PRO A 481 -8.09 15.64 -7.08
CA PRO A 481 -9.18 14.70 -6.93
C PRO A 481 -9.79 14.38 -8.30
N GLN A 482 -9.91 13.09 -8.61
CA GLN A 482 -10.41 12.60 -9.89
C GLN A 482 -11.51 11.56 -9.67
N LEU A 483 -12.62 11.70 -10.40
CA LEU A 483 -13.66 10.69 -10.39
C LEU A 483 -13.17 9.47 -11.16
N VAL A 484 -13.11 8.32 -10.49
CA VAL A 484 -12.74 7.04 -11.11
C VAL A 484 -13.97 6.39 -11.74
N MET A 485 -15.05 6.33 -10.96
CA MET A 485 -16.36 5.84 -11.36
C MET A 485 -17.43 6.42 -10.42
N PRO A 486 -18.74 6.28 -10.70
CA PRO A 486 -19.76 6.81 -9.80
C PRO A 486 -19.54 6.37 -8.35
N GLY A 487 -19.43 7.35 -7.44
CA GLY A 487 -19.22 7.11 -6.01
C GLY A 487 -17.77 6.83 -5.57
N ILE A 488 -16.81 6.73 -6.49
CA ILE A 488 -15.38 6.50 -6.19
C ILE A 488 -14.55 7.64 -6.75
N VAL A 489 -13.86 8.36 -5.85
CA VAL A 489 -12.94 9.45 -6.18
C VAL A 489 -11.54 9.06 -5.73
N ALA A 490 -10.57 9.15 -6.63
CA ALA A 490 -9.15 9.05 -6.31
C ALA A 490 -8.62 10.43 -5.93
N ILE A 491 -7.80 10.49 -4.88
CA ILE A 491 -7.12 11.71 -4.43
C ILE A 491 -5.64 11.40 -4.27
N GLN A 492 -4.77 12.36 -4.58
CA GLN A 492 -3.33 12.20 -4.49
C GLN A 492 -2.82 12.75 -3.16
N ASP A 493 -2.09 11.94 -2.39
CA ASP A 493 -1.44 12.36 -1.15
C ASP A 493 0.09 12.36 -1.34
N ILE A 494 0.70 13.55 -1.29
CA ILE A 494 2.16 13.72 -1.24
C ILE A 494 2.65 14.11 0.15
N THR A 495 1.73 14.28 1.10
CA THR A 495 2.00 14.75 2.45
C THR A 495 2.91 13.79 3.19
N LEU A 496 2.77 12.47 2.96
CA LEU A 496 3.66 11.46 3.54
C LEU A 496 5.11 11.62 3.06
N LEU A 497 5.30 11.86 1.76
CA LEU A 497 6.62 12.11 1.17
C LEU A 497 7.24 13.41 1.72
N MET A 498 6.43 14.46 1.81
CA MET A 498 6.84 15.75 2.38
C MET A 498 7.17 15.65 3.88
N GLN A 499 6.36 14.92 4.66
CA GLN A 499 6.57 14.69 6.10
C GLN A 499 7.87 13.92 6.37
N HIS A 500 8.23 12.98 5.49
CA HIS A 500 9.46 12.21 5.59
C HIS A 500 10.68 12.92 4.96
N ARG A 501 10.54 14.17 4.49
CA ARG A 501 11.59 14.93 3.79
C ARG A 501 12.19 14.13 2.63
N VAL A 502 11.33 13.45 1.87
CA VAL A 502 11.76 12.78 0.64
C VAL A 502 12.04 13.87 -0.39
N ASP A 503 13.33 14.17 -0.61
CA ASP A 503 13.79 15.29 -1.44
C ASP A 503 13.38 15.15 -2.93
N TYR A 504 13.29 13.91 -3.42
CA TYR A 504 12.74 13.58 -4.73
C TYR A 504 12.22 12.14 -4.72
N VAL A 505 11.20 11.88 -5.54
CA VAL A 505 10.75 10.52 -5.88
C VAL A 505 11.12 10.29 -7.33
N ASP A 506 11.95 9.28 -7.58
CA ASP A 506 12.24 8.86 -8.93
C ASP A 506 11.04 8.05 -9.43
N ILE A 507 10.22 8.68 -10.27
CA ILE A 507 9.07 8.05 -10.92
C ILE A 507 9.52 7.81 -12.35
N GLU A 508 9.87 6.56 -12.70
CA GLU A 508 10.14 6.20 -14.08
C GLU A 508 8.89 6.51 -14.93
N PRO A 509 8.97 7.48 -15.86
CA PRO A 509 7.86 7.74 -16.75
C PRO A 509 7.69 6.54 -17.68
N ARG A 510 6.44 6.14 -17.93
CA ARG A 510 6.12 5.24 -19.03
C ARG A 510 6.35 6.04 -20.32
N GLU A 511 7.51 5.86 -20.94
CA GLU A 511 8.04 6.71 -22.02
C GLU A 511 7.01 6.91 -23.16
N GLU A 512 6.58 8.16 -23.36
CA GLU A 512 6.37 8.69 -24.70
C GLU A 512 7.67 9.39 -25.14
N GLU A 513 8.05 9.18 -26.40
CA GLU A 513 9.33 9.48 -27.03
C GLU A 513 9.89 10.89 -26.71
N ILE A 514 11.08 10.97 -26.11
CA ILE A 514 11.90 12.20 -26.05
C ILE A 514 13.02 12.08 -27.09
N THR A 515 13.16 13.09 -27.94
CA THR A 515 14.17 13.10 -29.01
C THR A 515 15.55 13.51 -28.48
N GLU A 516 16.62 12.94 -29.06
CA GLU A 516 18.04 13.17 -28.68
C GLU A 516 18.42 14.66 -28.57
N ALA A 517 17.74 15.54 -29.30
CA ALA A 517 18.00 16.98 -29.29
C ALA A 517 17.69 17.66 -27.94
N GLU A 518 16.69 17.17 -27.19
CA GLU A 518 16.31 17.74 -25.90
C GLU A 518 17.22 17.27 -24.76
N PHE A 519 17.75 16.04 -24.87
CA PHE A 519 18.73 15.47 -23.94
C PHE A 519 20.05 16.27 -23.92
N PHE A 520 20.57 16.64 -25.09
CA PHE A 520 21.79 17.46 -25.17
C PHE A 520 21.60 18.92 -24.73
N ALA A 521 20.39 19.47 -24.87
CA ALA A 521 20.06 20.83 -24.40
C ALA A 521 20.02 20.91 -22.86
N ALA A 522 19.55 19.86 -22.19
CA ALA A 522 19.55 19.77 -20.73
C ALA A 522 20.98 19.57 -20.15
N ALA A 523 21.79 18.71 -20.78
CA ALA A 523 23.17 18.45 -20.36
C ALA A 523 24.07 19.70 -20.49
N ALA A 524 23.87 20.53 -21.52
CA ALA A 524 24.63 21.76 -21.72
C ALA A 524 24.34 22.84 -20.66
N LYS A 525 23.14 22.86 -20.08
CA LYS A 525 22.73 23.82 -19.03
C LYS A 525 23.37 23.52 -17.67
N PHE A 526 23.75 22.26 -17.42
CA PHE A 526 24.41 21.84 -16.18
C PHE A 526 25.92 22.13 -16.18
N ALA A 527 26.52 22.33 -17.36
CA ALA A 527 27.97 22.47 -17.51
C ALA A 527 28.51 23.92 -17.40
N SER A 528 27.65 24.95 -17.40
CA SER A 528 28.08 26.36 -17.45
C SER A 528 27.83 27.15 -16.15
N GLY A 529 28.14 26.54 -15.00
CA GLY A 529 28.19 27.25 -13.73
C GLY A 529 29.22 28.39 -13.76
N ALA A 530 28.73 29.63 -13.67
CA ALA A 530 29.54 30.81 -13.35
C ALA A 530 28.90 31.50 -12.15
N SER A 531 29.64 31.55 -11.04
CA SER A 531 29.28 32.25 -9.83
C SER A 531 29.47 33.76 -10.00
N THR A 532 28.50 34.53 -9.52
CA THR A 532 28.69 35.94 -9.17
C THR A 532 28.08 36.17 -7.81
N SER A 533 28.95 36.46 -6.85
CA SER A 533 28.62 36.87 -5.49
C SER A 533 28.19 38.32 -5.46
N THR A 534 26.96 38.57 -5.01
CA THR A 534 26.56 39.83 -4.38
C THR A 534 26.25 39.54 -2.93
N LYS A 535 26.83 40.34 -2.04
CA LYS A 535 26.64 40.26 -0.58
C LYS A 535 25.18 40.58 -0.25
N GLU A 536 24.40 39.55 0.06
CA GLU A 536 23.19 39.66 0.86
C GLU A 536 23.52 39.06 2.24
N GLU A 537 23.12 39.76 3.31
CA GLU A 537 23.25 39.26 4.68
C GLU A 537 22.34 38.03 4.84
N PRO A 538 22.67 37.07 5.74
CA PRO A 538 21.88 35.85 5.89
C PRO A 538 20.44 36.17 6.35
N PRO A 539 19.39 35.48 5.84
CA PRO A 539 17.98 35.70 6.20
C PRO A 539 17.70 35.68 7.72
N GLU A 540 18.53 34.97 8.47
CA GLU A 540 18.42 34.79 9.91
C GLU A 540 18.77 36.05 10.72
N GLU A 541 19.68 36.90 10.24
CA GLU A 541 20.07 38.14 10.94
C GLU A 541 19.07 39.28 10.72
N GLU A 542 18.52 39.39 9.52
CA GLU A 542 17.51 40.41 9.18
C GLU A 542 16.24 40.22 10.03
N MET A 543 15.79 38.98 10.17
CA MET A 543 14.60 38.63 10.95
C MET A 543 14.79 38.86 12.46
N LYS A 544 16.00 38.60 12.99
CA LYS A 544 16.36 38.94 14.38
C LYS A 544 16.33 40.45 14.61
N SER A 545 16.83 41.23 13.66
CA SER A 545 16.79 42.69 13.74
C SER A 545 15.35 43.23 13.75
N GLN A 546 14.49 42.69 12.88
CA GLN A 546 13.05 43.04 12.85
C GLN A 546 12.33 42.66 14.15
N PHE A 547 12.65 41.49 14.72
CA PHE A 547 12.12 41.05 16.02
C PHE A 547 12.48 42.04 17.14
N ILE A 548 13.76 42.40 17.26
CA ILE A 548 14.25 43.34 18.28
C ILE A 548 13.58 44.72 18.12
N GLN A 549 13.45 45.19 16.88
CA GLN A 549 12.78 46.46 16.60
C GLN A 549 11.30 46.44 17.03
N THR A 550 10.62 45.31 16.81
CA THR A 550 9.21 45.11 17.22
C THR A 550 9.06 45.12 18.75
N VAL A 551 10.03 44.57 19.49
CA VAL A 551 10.12 44.67 20.97
C VAL A 551 10.22 46.12 21.41
N HIS A 552 11.13 46.89 20.82
CA HIS A 552 11.32 48.31 21.17
C HIS A 552 10.09 49.17 20.87
N ASN A 553 9.40 48.88 19.76
CA ASN A 553 8.16 49.57 19.41
C ASN A 553 7.02 49.23 20.37
N TYR A 554 6.90 47.95 20.79
CA TYR A 554 5.94 47.56 21.83
C TYR A 554 6.23 48.28 23.15
N GLN A 555 7.50 48.32 23.57
CA GLN A 555 7.92 49.03 24.78
C GLN A 555 7.57 50.53 24.71
N SER A 556 7.69 51.14 23.52
CA SER A 556 7.32 52.54 23.31
C SER A 556 5.82 52.75 23.44
N ALA A 557 4.99 51.91 22.81
CA ALA A 557 3.54 51.93 22.95
C ALA A 557 3.10 51.70 24.41
N PHE A 558 3.79 50.81 25.13
CA PHE A 558 3.56 50.52 26.54
C PHE A 558 3.79 51.73 27.44
N LEU A 559 4.88 52.47 27.21
CA LEU A 559 5.21 53.70 27.97
C LEU A 559 4.27 54.87 27.62
N GLU A 560 3.85 54.98 26.36
CA GLU A 560 2.87 55.99 25.94
C GLU A 560 1.51 55.71 26.59
N ALA A 561 1.04 54.46 26.55
CA ALA A 561 -0.19 54.02 27.22
C ALA A 561 -0.16 54.25 28.73
N LEU A 562 0.99 54.02 29.38
CA LEU A 562 1.19 54.31 30.79
C LEU A 562 0.96 55.80 31.10
N THR A 563 1.55 56.69 30.31
CA THR A 563 1.61 58.13 30.59
C THR A 563 0.39 58.91 30.10
N VAL A 564 -0.11 58.60 28.91
CA VAL A 564 -1.20 59.34 28.23
C VAL A 564 -2.53 58.58 28.28
N GLY A 565 -2.54 57.28 28.60
CA GLY A 565 -3.75 56.44 28.59
C GLY A 565 -4.19 55.98 27.20
N LYS A 566 -3.37 56.25 26.18
CA LYS A 566 -3.52 55.79 24.79
C LYS A 566 -2.13 55.63 24.16
N PHE A 567 -2.05 54.97 23.00
CA PHE A 567 -0.84 54.86 22.20
C PHE A 567 -1.12 55.27 20.74
N ASN A 568 -0.07 55.54 19.98
CA ASN A 568 -0.21 55.77 18.54
C ASN A 568 -0.43 54.44 17.77
N ALA A 569 -1.62 54.27 17.19
CA ALA A 569 -1.97 53.08 16.41
C ALA A 569 -1.01 52.81 15.23
N THR A 570 -0.50 53.85 14.56
CA THR A 570 0.42 53.64 13.42
C THR A 570 1.74 53.02 13.86
N MET A 571 2.22 53.31 15.08
CA MET A 571 3.45 52.71 15.60
C MET A 571 3.33 51.19 15.84
N VAL A 572 2.12 50.72 16.17
CA VAL A 572 1.84 49.29 16.32
C VAL A 572 1.81 48.62 14.95
N ASP A 573 1.12 49.24 14.00
CA ASP A 573 0.98 48.68 12.66
C ASP A 573 2.33 48.66 11.93
N ASP A 574 3.11 49.74 11.99
CA ASP A 574 4.46 49.86 11.40
C ASP A 574 5.47 48.87 12.00
N ALA A 575 5.21 48.39 13.22
CA ALA A 575 6.05 47.39 13.89
C ALA A 575 5.66 45.96 13.51
N LEU A 576 4.36 45.64 13.61
CA LEU A 576 3.88 44.27 13.48
C LEU A 576 3.72 43.84 12.01
N GLN A 577 3.34 44.75 11.12
CA GLN A 577 3.03 44.41 9.74
C GLN A 577 4.25 43.89 8.94
N PRO A 578 5.42 44.55 8.95
CA PRO A 578 6.59 44.04 8.24
C PRO A 578 7.03 42.66 8.75
N MET A 579 6.87 42.43 10.05
CA MET A 579 7.21 41.17 10.69
C MET A 579 6.29 40.04 10.21
N VAL A 580 4.98 40.29 10.20
CA VAL A 580 3.97 39.31 9.77
C VAL A 580 4.04 39.03 8.26
N GLU A 581 4.34 40.04 7.45
CA GLU A 581 4.54 39.88 5.99
C GLU A 581 5.79 39.05 5.68
N GLY A 582 6.90 39.28 6.38
CA GLY A 582 8.13 38.48 6.23
C GLY A 582 7.97 37.00 6.66
N LEU A 583 6.98 36.70 7.50
CA LEU A 583 6.64 35.33 7.91
C LEU A 583 5.89 34.51 6.87
N ASP A 584 5.22 35.17 5.92
CA ASP A 584 4.47 34.50 4.83
C ASP A 584 5.43 33.96 3.74
N GLU A 585 6.60 34.60 3.59
CA GLU A 585 7.60 34.27 2.57
C GLU A 585 8.51 33.08 2.95
N GLN A 586 8.77 32.91 4.25
CA GLN A 586 9.66 31.87 4.79
C GLN A 586 8.81 30.67 5.26
N LYS A 587 8.70 29.61 4.43
CA LYS A 587 7.89 28.41 4.70
C LYS A 587 8.34 27.52 5.88
N ASP A 588 9.15 28.03 6.82
CA ASP A 588 9.65 27.27 7.98
C ASP A 588 9.21 27.88 9.32
N VAL A 589 7.93 27.66 9.64
CA VAL A 589 7.23 28.16 10.84
C VAL A 589 7.80 27.59 12.13
N VAL A 590 8.39 26.39 12.09
CA VAL A 590 8.93 25.73 13.29
C VAL A 590 10.34 26.15 13.59
N HIS A 591 11.16 26.42 12.56
CA HIS A 591 12.45 27.05 12.79
C HIS A 591 12.30 28.40 13.49
N LEU A 592 11.26 29.18 13.15
CA LEU A 592 10.98 30.45 13.78
C LEU A 592 10.55 30.32 15.25
N LEU A 593 9.63 29.40 15.55
CA LEU A 593 9.20 29.10 16.93
C LEU A 593 10.33 28.53 17.79
N MET A 594 11.31 27.87 17.17
CA MET A 594 12.55 27.40 17.82
C MET A 594 13.60 28.50 17.98
N MET A 595 13.75 29.42 17.02
CA MET A 595 14.67 30.55 17.12
C MET A 595 14.26 31.53 18.23
N LEU A 596 12.96 31.64 18.50
CA LEU A 596 12.38 32.40 19.61
C LEU A 596 12.65 31.78 20.99
N GLU A 597 13.35 30.64 21.07
CA GLU A 597 13.66 29.91 22.32
C GLU A 597 14.88 30.44 23.08
N ARG A 598 15.66 31.39 22.54
CA ARG A 598 17.05 31.59 22.98
C ARG A 598 17.38 32.69 23.99
N ASP A 599 16.52 33.65 24.35
CA ASP A 599 16.92 34.70 25.33
C ASP A 599 15.75 35.23 26.19
N ASP A 600 16.09 35.66 27.41
CA ASP A 600 15.23 36.10 28.54
C ASP A 600 13.82 36.62 28.18
N VAL A 601 12.79 35.89 28.63
CA VAL A 601 11.38 36.30 28.51
C VAL A 601 11.11 37.48 29.43
N ASN A 602 11.10 38.69 28.86
CA ASN A 602 10.45 39.84 29.48
C ASN A 602 8.98 39.93 28.98
N ASN A 603 8.13 40.70 29.67
CA ASN A 603 6.71 40.87 29.29
C ASN A 603 6.51 41.38 27.85
N TYR A 604 7.52 42.00 27.23
CA TYR A 604 7.44 42.54 25.87
C TYR A 604 7.66 41.45 24.82
N THR A 605 8.62 40.55 25.05
CA THR A 605 8.87 39.36 24.22
C THR A 605 7.66 38.44 24.18
N HIS A 606 6.97 38.25 25.32
CA HIS A 606 5.74 37.45 25.43
C HIS A 606 4.65 37.93 24.48
N SER A 607 4.34 39.23 24.51
CA SER A 607 3.27 39.80 23.67
C SER A 607 3.54 39.62 22.17
N ILE A 608 4.81 39.69 21.73
CA ILE A 608 5.17 39.41 20.33
C ILE A 608 4.94 37.95 20.00
N GLN A 609 5.46 37.03 20.81
CA GLN A 609 5.31 35.59 20.58
C GLN A 609 3.84 35.17 20.47
N VAL A 610 2.99 35.73 21.33
CA VAL A 610 1.53 35.53 21.26
C VAL A 610 0.95 36.11 19.98
N GLY A 611 1.35 37.32 19.56
CA GLY A 611 0.91 37.93 18.31
C GLY A 611 1.27 37.10 17.07
N LEU A 612 2.50 36.60 16.97
CA LEU A 612 2.96 35.78 15.84
C LEU A 612 2.27 34.42 15.81
N LEU A 613 2.17 33.73 16.95
CA LEU A 613 1.51 32.43 17.00
C LEU A 613 0.01 32.55 16.68
N SER A 614 -0.62 33.65 17.12
CA SER A 614 -2.02 33.94 16.78
C SER A 614 -2.22 34.17 15.27
N PHE A 615 -1.26 34.80 14.59
CA PHE A 615 -1.27 34.95 13.13
C PHE A 615 -1.26 33.58 12.43
N TYR A 616 -0.37 32.69 12.86
CA TYR A 616 -0.27 31.34 12.27
C TYR A 616 -1.51 30.51 12.51
N LEU A 617 -2.04 30.50 13.74
CA LEU A 617 -3.29 29.81 14.05
C LEU A 617 -4.45 30.33 13.20
N ALA A 618 -4.55 31.65 12.99
CA ALA A 618 -5.56 32.23 12.12
C ALA A 618 -5.42 31.77 10.66
N ASN A 619 -4.22 31.79 10.10
CA ASN A 619 -3.96 31.29 8.74
C ASN A 619 -4.28 29.79 8.61
N TRP A 620 -3.87 28.98 9.58
CA TRP A 620 -4.18 27.55 9.59
C TRP A 620 -5.68 27.28 9.71
N LEU A 621 -6.45 28.15 10.36
CA LEU A 621 -7.90 28.05 10.43
C LEU A 621 -8.62 28.62 9.21
N GLY A 622 -7.90 29.21 8.25
CA GLY A 622 -8.44 29.71 6.98
C GLY A 622 -9.00 31.12 7.03
N TYR A 623 -8.61 31.93 8.02
CA TYR A 623 -8.92 33.37 8.02
C TYR A 623 -8.17 34.08 6.89
N SER A 624 -8.76 35.16 6.37
CA SER A 624 -8.09 35.98 5.35
C SER A 624 -6.86 36.67 5.93
N GLN A 625 -5.89 37.03 5.09
CA GLN A 625 -4.66 37.71 5.52
C GLN A 625 -4.94 38.97 6.37
N LYS A 626 -5.99 39.71 6.01
CA LYS A 626 -6.46 40.88 6.77
C LYS A 626 -6.96 40.51 8.16
N GLU A 627 -7.76 39.45 8.28
CA GLU A 627 -8.28 38.98 9.57
C GLU A 627 -7.17 38.35 10.42
N SER A 628 -6.27 37.58 9.82
CA SER A 628 -5.11 37.01 10.50
C SER A 628 -4.21 38.11 11.08
N TYR A 629 -4.00 39.19 10.34
CA TYR A 629 -3.29 40.37 10.84
C TYR A 629 -4.03 41.03 12.03
N GLN A 630 -5.35 41.19 11.96
CA GLN A 630 -6.13 41.72 13.09
C GLN A 630 -6.05 40.82 14.33
N ILE A 631 -6.10 39.49 14.15
CA ILE A 631 -5.93 38.51 15.23
C ILE A 631 -4.51 38.60 15.81
N SER A 632 -3.49 38.75 14.96
CA SER A 632 -2.10 38.96 15.38
C SER A 632 -1.93 40.23 16.21
N ARG A 633 -2.55 41.34 15.79
CA ARG A 633 -2.54 42.61 16.52
C ARG A 633 -3.26 42.50 17.87
N GLY A 634 -4.37 41.77 17.92
CA GLY A 634 -5.05 41.38 19.16
C GLY A 634 -4.11 40.63 20.10
N GLY A 635 -3.40 39.62 19.60
CA GLY A 635 -2.37 38.89 20.37
C GLY A 635 -1.17 39.75 20.76
N TYR A 636 -0.77 40.72 19.96
CA TYR A 636 0.33 41.63 20.27
C TYR A 636 -0.04 42.64 21.37
N LEU A 637 -1.30 43.07 21.44
CA LEU A 637 -1.78 44.08 22.40
C LEU A 637 -2.54 43.51 23.60
N HIS A 638 -2.78 42.20 23.66
CA HIS A 638 -3.64 41.57 24.68
C HIS A 638 -3.31 42.01 26.12
N ASP A 639 -2.02 42.22 26.36
CA ASP A 639 -1.44 42.48 27.68
C ASP A 639 -1.08 43.95 27.95
N ILE A 640 -1.41 44.87 27.03
CA ILE A 640 -1.00 46.29 27.12
C ILE A 640 -1.46 46.97 28.41
N GLY A 641 -2.58 46.52 28.97
CA GLY A 641 -3.13 47.02 30.24
C GLY A 641 -2.26 46.74 31.46
N LYS A 642 -1.27 45.84 31.37
CA LYS A 642 -0.26 45.64 32.42
C LYS A 642 0.54 46.92 32.69
N CYS A 643 0.49 47.92 31.81
CA CYS A 643 1.11 49.22 32.08
C CYS A 643 0.49 49.93 33.29
N LYS A 644 -0.82 49.77 33.51
CA LYS A 644 -1.54 50.41 34.64
C LYS A 644 -1.42 49.64 35.96
N VAL A 645 -0.92 48.41 35.92
CA VAL A 645 -0.66 47.61 37.13
C VAL A 645 0.71 47.96 37.71
N SER A 646 0.77 48.14 39.04
CA SER A 646 2.02 48.54 39.70
C SER A 646 3.17 47.55 39.42
N HIS A 647 4.38 48.08 39.23
CA HIS A 647 5.58 47.27 39.01
C HIS A 647 5.84 46.26 40.15
N ARG A 648 5.48 46.63 41.39
CA ARG A 648 5.63 45.75 42.56
C ARG A 648 4.73 44.52 42.48
N ILE A 649 3.50 44.65 41.97
CA ILE A 649 2.57 43.53 41.78
C ILE A 649 3.03 42.67 40.60
N ARG A 650 3.44 43.30 39.50
CA ARG A 650 3.87 42.59 38.27
C ARG A 650 5.10 41.71 38.44
N ASN A 651 6.06 42.15 39.25
CA ASN A 651 7.38 41.50 39.40
C ASN A 651 7.56 40.87 40.79
N LYS A 652 6.47 40.56 41.50
CA LYS A 652 6.54 39.92 42.82
C LYS A 652 6.94 38.45 42.66
N MET A 653 7.96 38.02 43.41
CA MET A 653 8.43 36.62 43.41
C MET A 653 7.64 35.72 44.39
N GLU A 654 6.95 36.33 45.37
CA GLU A 654 6.08 35.64 46.32
C GLU A 654 4.65 35.54 45.75
N PRO A 655 3.85 34.55 46.18
CA PRO A 655 2.45 34.46 45.80
C PRO A 655 1.69 35.78 46.04
N LEU A 656 0.91 36.21 45.05
CA LEU A 656 0.08 37.41 45.15
C LEU A 656 -1.03 37.20 46.19
N THR A 657 -1.34 38.23 46.96
CA THR A 657 -2.53 38.23 47.83
C THR A 657 -3.81 38.29 46.97
N ALA A 658 -4.97 37.98 47.55
CA ALA A 658 -6.24 38.05 46.82
C ALA A 658 -6.50 39.46 46.21
N ASP A 659 -6.17 40.53 46.93
CA ASP A 659 -6.32 41.90 46.45
C ASP A 659 -5.31 42.25 45.35
N GLU A 660 -4.06 41.78 45.47
CA GLU A 660 -3.03 41.96 44.44
C GLU A 660 -3.38 41.18 43.16
N GLN A 661 -3.96 39.98 43.30
CA GLN A 661 -4.45 39.17 42.19
C GLN A 661 -5.62 39.86 41.47
N LEU A 662 -6.58 40.40 42.21
CA LEU A 662 -7.69 41.18 41.64
C LEU A 662 -7.19 42.42 40.89
N GLU A 663 -6.20 43.13 41.44
CA GLU A 663 -5.60 44.28 40.77
C GLU A 663 -4.82 43.87 39.51
N LEU A 664 -4.11 42.74 39.53
CA LEU A 664 -3.47 42.21 38.33
C LEU A 664 -4.50 41.85 37.26
N GLN A 665 -5.61 41.20 37.62
CA GLN A 665 -6.66 40.80 36.67
C GLN A 665 -7.31 41.99 35.94
N ARG A 666 -7.32 43.18 36.56
CA ARG A 666 -7.83 44.42 35.93
C ARG A 666 -7.04 44.88 34.72
N HIS A 667 -5.85 44.31 34.46
CA HIS A 667 -5.10 44.62 33.23
C HIS A 667 -5.92 44.34 31.96
N THR A 668 -6.84 43.37 31.98
CA THR A 668 -7.77 43.09 30.88
C THR A 668 -8.67 44.29 30.57
N ILE A 669 -9.26 44.89 31.62
CA ILE A 669 -10.12 46.08 31.54
C ILE A 669 -9.29 47.30 31.13
N TYR A 670 -8.13 47.50 31.76
CA TYR A 670 -7.24 48.61 31.40
C TYR A 670 -6.79 48.52 29.94
N GLY A 671 -6.46 47.31 29.46
CA GLY A 671 -6.05 47.05 28.08
C GLY A 671 -7.15 47.39 27.10
N HIS A 672 -8.37 46.91 27.36
CA HIS A 672 -9.55 47.25 26.55
C HIS A 672 -9.76 48.77 26.42
N ASP A 673 -9.73 49.51 27.53
CA ASP A 673 -9.98 50.94 27.53
C ASP A 673 -8.88 51.74 26.82
N ILE A 674 -7.62 51.33 27.00
CA ILE A 674 -6.47 51.89 26.29
C ILE A 674 -6.61 51.68 24.79
N ILE A 675 -6.94 50.47 24.34
CA ILE A 675 -7.07 50.14 22.92
C ILE A 675 -8.25 50.92 22.29
N LYS A 676 -9.42 50.97 22.95
CA LYS A 676 -10.56 51.79 22.47
C LYS A 676 -10.24 53.27 22.37
N SER A 677 -9.35 53.77 23.22
CA SER A 677 -8.89 55.16 23.20
C SER A 677 -7.79 55.44 22.15
N SER A 678 -7.23 54.38 21.55
CA SER A 678 -6.06 54.44 20.65
C SER A 678 -6.40 54.09 19.21
N MET A 679 -7.39 53.21 18.97
CA MET A 679 -7.79 52.74 17.63
C MET A 679 -9.29 52.41 17.56
N THR A 680 -9.82 52.31 16.33
CA THR A 680 -11.23 52.00 16.05
C THR A 680 -11.53 50.50 15.96
N ASP A 681 -10.52 49.65 16.15
CA ASP A 681 -10.65 48.20 16.06
C ASP A 681 -11.24 47.61 17.35
N GLU A 682 -12.55 47.39 17.34
CA GLU A 682 -13.28 46.82 18.47
C GLU A 682 -12.89 45.36 18.75
N ALA A 683 -12.50 44.59 17.73
CA ALA A 683 -12.12 43.19 17.92
C ALA A 683 -10.81 43.08 18.71
N THR A 684 -9.81 43.91 18.40
CA THR A 684 -8.55 43.99 19.16
C THR A 684 -8.79 44.38 20.63
N ALA A 685 -9.72 45.31 20.89
CA ALA A 685 -10.08 45.69 22.27
C ALA A 685 -10.77 44.54 23.02
N LEU A 686 -11.66 43.80 22.36
CA LEU A 686 -12.33 42.63 22.93
C LEU A 686 -11.35 41.49 23.24
N VAL A 687 -10.34 41.27 22.39
CA VAL A 687 -9.27 40.31 22.68
C VAL A 687 -8.55 40.66 23.98
N ALA A 688 -8.14 41.91 24.17
CA ALA A 688 -7.50 42.33 25.42
C ALA A 688 -8.41 42.17 26.64
N LEU A 689 -9.73 42.38 26.50
CA LEU A 689 -10.69 42.18 27.59
C LEU A 689 -10.88 40.69 27.94
N GLN A 690 -10.91 39.82 26.93
CA GLN A 690 -11.41 38.45 27.06
C GLN A 690 -10.32 37.37 27.01
N HIS A 691 -9.04 37.69 26.77
CA HIS A 691 -8.02 36.65 26.52
C HIS A 691 -7.78 35.66 27.68
N HIS A 692 -8.23 36.00 28.90
CA HIS A 692 -8.23 35.10 30.07
C HIS A 692 -9.61 34.46 30.37
N GLU A 693 -10.60 34.65 29.50
CA GLU A 693 -11.85 33.89 29.53
C GLU A 693 -11.61 32.45 29.07
N LEU A 694 -12.37 31.52 29.62
CA LEU A 694 -12.29 30.09 29.30
C LEU A 694 -13.68 29.60 28.91
N GLU A 695 -13.78 28.69 27.94
CA GLU A 695 -15.06 28.26 27.35
C GLU A 695 -16.02 27.61 28.37
N ASP A 696 -15.50 27.13 29.51
CA ASP A 696 -16.26 26.56 30.62
C ASP A 696 -16.80 27.61 31.63
N GLY A 697 -16.48 28.90 31.44
CA GLY A 697 -16.89 30.01 32.30
C GLY A 697 -16.02 30.19 33.54
N THR A 698 -14.89 29.49 33.68
CA THR A 698 -14.00 29.62 34.84
C THR A 698 -12.98 30.76 34.71
N GLY A 699 -12.97 31.45 33.57
CA GLY A 699 -12.09 32.58 33.27
C GLY A 699 -12.52 33.92 33.89
N TYR A 700 -11.87 35.01 33.49
CA TYR A 700 -12.11 36.36 33.98
C TYR A 700 -11.88 37.39 32.86
N PRO A 701 -12.39 38.64 32.96
CA PRO A 701 -13.10 39.25 34.09
C PRO A 701 -14.61 39.02 34.15
N MET A 702 -15.24 38.56 33.07
CA MET A 702 -16.69 38.46 32.89
C MET A 702 -17.23 37.04 33.07
N GLN A 703 -16.38 36.00 33.10
CA GLN A 703 -16.77 34.59 33.25
C GLN A 703 -17.64 34.10 32.08
N LEU A 704 -17.21 34.44 30.86
CA LEU A 704 -17.92 34.15 29.62
C LEU A 704 -17.85 32.67 29.26
N LYS A 705 -18.89 32.16 28.61
CA LYS A 705 -18.90 30.83 27.99
C LYS A 705 -18.56 30.90 26.51
N LYS A 706 -18.31 29.73 25.90
CA LYS A 706 -17.89 29.56 24.50
C LYS A 706 -18.57 30.51 23.50
N GLU A 707 -19.90 30.62 23.54
CA GLU A 707 -20.69 31.41 22.58
C GLU A 707 -20.56 32.92 22.79
N GLU A 708 -20.08 33.36 23.95
CA GLU A 708 -19.95 34.76 24.35
C GLU A 708 -18.52 35.31 24.15
N ILE A 709 -17.53 34.41 24.01
CA ILE A 709 -16.13 34.76 23.76
C ILE A 709 -15.94 35.05 22.26
N HIS A 710 -15.33 36.18 21.94
CA HIS A 710 -15.08 36.57 20.54
C HIS A 710 -14.17 35.54 19.83
N PRO A 711 -14.43 35.16 18.57
CA PRO A 711 -13.64 34.15 17.86
C PRO A 711 -12.13 34.45 17.80
N TYR A 712 -11.75 35.72 17.71
CA TYR A 712 -10.34 36.12 17.73
C TYR A 712 -9.70 35.87 19.10
N THR A 713 -10.46 36.09 20.18
CA THR A 713 -10.03 35.78 21.53
C THR A 713 -9.80 34.28 21.70
N GLN A 714 -10.69 33.44 21.18
CA GLN A 714 -10.52 31.98 21.25
C GLN A 714 -9.18 31.49 20.65
N ILE A 715 -8.69 32.16 19.60
CA ILE A 715 -7.38 31.89 19.00
C ILE A 715 -6.25 32.42 19.88
N VAL A 716 -6.36 33.68 20.31
CA VAL A 716 -5.32 34.36 21.09
C VAL A 716 -5.12 33.71 22.47
N SER A 717 -6.19 33.26 23.13
CA SER A 717 -6.10 32.54 24.41
C SER A 717 -5.31 31.23 24.30
N VAL A 718 -5.44 30.50 23.17
CA VAL A 718 -4.65 29.29 22.93
C VAL A 718 -3.17 29.64 22.75
N ALA A 719 -2.86 30.70 22.01
CA ALA A 719 -1.49 31.18 21.83
C ALA A 719 -0.88 31.68 23.15
N ASP A 720 -1.60 32.49 23.92
CA ASP A 720 -1.18 33.05 25.20
C ASP A 720 -0.85 31.95 26.22
N ILE A 721 -1.74 30.98 26.39
CA ILE A 721 -1.53 29.87 27.32
C ILE A 721 -0.34 29.01 26.90
N TYR A 722 -0.16 28.75 25.59
CA TYR A 722 0.99 27.99 25.10
C TYR A 722 2.33 28.68 25.40
N ILE A 723 2.43 29.96 25.07
CA ILE A 723 3.64 30.74 25.31
C ILE A 723 3.86 30.96 26.82
N GLY A 724 2.80 31.18 27.58
CA GLY A 724 2.85 31.35 29.04
C GLY A 724 3.32 30.10 29.78
N MET A 725 2.89 28.90 29.37
CA MET A 725 3.32 27.61 29.94
C MET A 725 4.83 27.34 29.74
N ARG A 726 5.49 28.02 28.79
CA ARG A 726 6.95 27.94 28.61
C ARG A 726 7.74 28.73 29.66
N SER A 727 7.14 29.75 30.29
CA SER A 727 7.86 30.71 31.16
C SER A 727 7.91 30.30 32.65
N GLY A 728 7.11 29.31 33.06
CA GLY A 728 6.92 28.92 34.47
C GLY A 728 7.97 28.00 35.11
N SER A 729 9.03 27.62 34.39
CA SER A 729 10.05 26.67 34.88
C SER A 729 11.26 27.35 35.54
N HIS A 730 11.03 28.12 36.61
CA HIS A 730 12.13 28.59 37.47
C HIS A 730 12.53 27.46 38.44
N GLY A 731 13.17 26.41 37.92
CA GLY A 731 13.71 25.32 38.76
C GLY A 731 14.17 24.05 38.05
N SER A 732 13.70 23.75 36.84
CA SER A 732 14.23 22.64 36.01
C SER A 732 14.86 23.19 34.74
N SER A 733 16.12 22.85 34.52
CA SER A 733 16.75 22.96 33.20
C SER A 733 15.93 22.15 32.20
N ASN A 734 15.41 22.83 31.18
CA ASN A 734 14.64 22.37 30.02
C ASN A 734 13.10 22.28 30.15
N PRO A 735 12.33 23.14 29.45
CA PRO A 735 10.87 23.05 29.40
C PRO A 735 10.44 21.84 28.56
N ASN A 736 9.58 21.01 29.12
CA ASN A 736 9.14 19.75 28.51
C ASN A 736 8.06 20.01 27.43
N LEU A 737 8.50 20.49 26.26
CA LEU A 737 7.65 20.99 25.17
C LEU A 737 6.50 20.05 24.77
N ILE A 738 6.73 18.73 24.77
CA ILE A 738 5.71 17.73 24.47
C ILE A 738 4.65 17.65 25.57
N ASN A 739 5.03 17.81 26.84
CA ASN A 739 4.07 17.85 27.94
C ASN A 739 3.23 19.12 27.90
N ASN A 740 3.81 20.28 27.58
CA ASN A 740 3.05 21.52 27.41
C ASN A 740 2.00 21.38 26.28
N LEU A 741 2.38 20.77 25.15
CA LEU A 741 1.44 20.47 24.06
C LEU A 741 0.36 19.48 24.51
N ARG A 742 0.70 18.49 25.34
CA ARG A 742 -0.26 17.53 25.90
C ARG A 742 -1.26 18.20 26.84
N ASP A 743 -0.81 19.14 27.68
CA ASP A 743 -1.66 19.87 28.61
C ASP A 743 -2.66 20.78 27.86
N ILE A 744 -2.20 21.47 26.81
CA ILE A 744 -3.08 22.30 25.97
C ILE A 744 -4.05 21.46 25.18
N TYR A 745 -3.61 20.32 24.66
CA TYR A 745 -4.49 19.35 24.03
C TYR A 745 -5.61 18.89 24.99
N ALA A 746 -5.26 18.63 26.25
CA ALA A 746 -6.24 18.28 27.28
C ALA A 746 -7.21 19.45 27.59
N MET A 747 -6.73 20.70 27.59
CA MET A 747 -7.58 21.88 27.78
C MET A 747 -8.57 22.10 26.62
N GLY A 748 -8.27 21.60 25.41
CA GLY A 748 -9.19 21.60 24.27
C GLY A 748 -10.48 20.79 24.46
N PHE A 749 -10.58 19.97 25.52
CA PHE A 749 -11.79 19.23 25.87
C PHE A 749 -12.73 20.01 26.81
N GLY A 750 -12.81 21.34 26.63
CA GLY A 750 -13.84 22.17 27.25
C GLY A 750 -13.39 23.50 27.85
N LYS A 751 -12.09 23.71 28.09
CA LYS A 751 -11.56 24.99 28.61
C LYS A 751 -11.16 25.96 27.51
N LEU A 752 -10.61 25.42 26.42
CA LEU A 752 -10.19 26.16 25.24
C LEU A 752 -10.92 25.65 24.01
N ASN A 753 -11.04 26.51 23.01
CA ASN A 753 -11.64 26.13 21.74
C ASN A 753 -10.85 25.02 21.07
N GLU A 754 -11.54 23.97 20.66
CA GLU A 754 -10.95 22.80 20.04
C GLU A 754 -10.27 23.12 18.70
N LYS A 755 -10.79 24.07 17.91
CA LYS A 755 -10.28 24.30 16.55
C LYS A 755 -8.86 24.86 16.55
N PRO A 756 -8.53 25.96 17.27
CA PRO A 756 -7.15 26.44 17.36
C PRO A 756 -6.23 25.44 18.07
N VAL A 757 -6.71 24.70 19.08
CA VAL A 757 -5.91 23.65 19.75
C VAL A 757 -5.51 22.55 18.77
N GLN A 758 -6.45 22.07 17.94
CA GLN A 758 -6.17 21.05 16.92
C GLN A 758 -5.24 21.61 15.83
N ALA A 759 -5.45 22.85 15.38
CA ALA A 759 -4.56 23.49 14.41
C ALA A 759 -3.12 23.58 14.96
N LEU A 760 -2.95 23.96 16.23
CA LEU A 760 -1.64 23.98 16.91
C LEU A 760 -0.98 22.58 16.89
N MET A 761 -1.74 21.52 17.24
CA MET A 761 -1.20 20.15 17.27
C MET A 761 -0.79 19.66 15.89
N GLN A 762 -1.66 19.83 14.89
CA GLN A 762 -1.44 19.35 13.53
C GLN A 762 -0.21 19.99 12.88
N HIS A 763 0.06 21.25 13.19
CA HIS A 763 1.17 21.98 12.59
C HIS A 763 2.47 21.96 13.39
N LEU A 764 2.44 21.73 14.71
CA LEU A 764 3.67 21.66 15.52
C LEU A 764 4.22 20.23 15.65
N LEU A 765 3.37 19.23 15.91
CA LEU A 765 3.84 17.87 16.23
C LEU A 765 4.63 17.17 15.11
N PRO A 766 4.30 17.32 13.81
CA PRO A 766 5.08 16.69 12.73
C PRO A 766 6.56 17.10 12.72
N ASN A 767 6.89 18.30 13.21
CA ASN A 767 8.25 18.82 13.17
C ASN A 767 9.17 18.24 14.25
N PHE A 768 8.62 17.44 15.16
CA PHE A 768 9.45 16.66 16.08
C PHE A 768 10.04 15.41 15.41
N ILE A 769 9.57 15.00 14.24
CA ILE A 769 10.19 13.92 13.47
C ILE A 769 11.62 14.31 13.09
N GLY A 770 12.56 13.43 13.37
CA GLY A 770 14.00 13.64 13.21
C GLY A 770 14.69 14.29 14.42
N LYS A 771 13.95 14.74 15.45
CA LYS A 771 14.54 15.32 16.66
C LYS A 771 14.98 14.24 17.66
N GLN A 772 16.04 14.53 18.39
CA GLN A 772 16.54 13.67 19.45
C GLN A 772 15.72 13.84 20.73
N VAL A 773 15.51 12.74 21.45
CA VAL A 773 14.76 12.70 22.69
C VAL A 773 15.45 11.82 23.73
N LEU A 774 15.22 12.17 25.01
CA LEU A 774 15.51 11.32 26.16
C LEU A 774 14.21 10.70 26.66
N LEU A 775 14.17 9.38 26.82
CA LEU A 775 13.03 8.63 27.33
C LEU A 775 13.05 8.53 28.86
N SER A 776 11.90 8.19 29.44
CA SER A 776 11.70 8.05 30.89
C SER A 776 12.57 6.98 31.57
N ASN A 777 13.09 6.02 30.80
CA ASN A 777 14.04 5.00 31.24
C ASN A 777 15.51 5.40 31.06
N GLY A 778 15.79 6.62 30.57
CA GLY A 778 17.13 7.12 30.30
C GLY A 778 17.70 6.79 28.93
N GLU A 779 16.97 6.06 28.07
CA GLU A 779 17.39 5.79 26.69
C GLU A 779 17.31 7.06 25.84
N ARG A 780 18.27 7.24 24.93
CA ARG A 780 18.26 8.28 23.90
C ARG A 780 17.80 7.70 22.56
N GLY A 781 17.08 8.50 21.78
CA GLY A 781 16.63 8.10 20.46
C GLY A 781 16.16 9.26 19.61
N VAL A 782 15.77 8.95 18.38
CA VAL A 782 15.22 9.90 17.40
C VAL A 782 13.76 9.58 17.17
N ILE A 783 12.89 10.58 17.17
CA ILE A 783 11.50 10.42 16.74
C ILE A 783 11.50 10.13 15.24
N VAL A 784 11.01 8.96 14.83
CA VAL A 784 10.98 8.57 13.41
C VAL A 784 9.59 8.64 12.80
N MET A 785 8.54 8.58 13.62
CA MET A 785 7.15 8.63 13.17
C MET A 785 6.23 9.04 14.32
N ASN A 786 5.25 9.90 14.05
CA ASN A 786 4.16 10.17 14.98
C ASN A 786 3.05 9.13 14.80
N ASN A 787 2.49 8.63 15.90
CA ASN A 787 1.37 7.68 15.82
C ASN A 787 0.06 8.41 15.49
N THR A 788 -0.71 7.88 14.55
CA THR A 788 -2.00 8.47 14.14
C THR A 788 -3.09 8.33 15.20
N SER A 789 -3.02 7.30 16.05
CA SER A 789 -3.98 7.04 17.14
C SER A 789 -3.65 7.75 18.45
N ASP A 790 -2.38 8.10 18.68
CA ASP A 790 -1.92 8.88 19.84
C ASP A 790 -0.67 9.67 19.45
N ILE A 791 -0.91 10.93 19.07
CA ILE A 791 0.10 11.84 18.52
C ILE A 791 1.21 12.20 19.52
N PHE A 792 1.03 11.91 20.81
CA PHE A 792 2.04 12.13 21.86
C PHE A 792 2.86 10.87 22.18
N LYS A 793 2.62 9.77 21.45
CA LYS A 793 3.32 8.50 21.63
C LYS A 793 3.96 8.04 20.31
N PRO A 794 5.01 8.74 19.85
CA PRO A 794 5.67 8.42 18.59
C PRO A 794 6.42 7.07 18.63
N LEU A 795 6.80 6.62 17.44
CA LEU A 795 7.83 5.60 17.26
C LEU A 795 9.20 6.26 17.39
N ILE A 796 10.03 5.70 18.26
CA ILE A 796 11.39 6.18 18.53
C ILE A 796 12.39 5.15 18.05
N LYS A 797 13.39 5.57 17.27
CA LYS A 797 14.56 4.76 16.98
C LYS A 797 15.62 5.07 18.04
N VAL A 798 15.86 4.14 18.95
CA VAL A 798 16.90 4.30 19.99
C VAL A 798 18.30 4.03 19.41
N GLU A 799 19.35 4.50 20.08
CA GLU A 799 20.75 4.38 19.61
C GLU A 799 21.20 2.93 19.34
N SER A 800 20.54 1.93 19.94
CA SER A 800 20.77 0.51 19.69
C SER A 800 20.17 0.00 18.36
N GLU A 801 19.71 0.90 17.49
CA GLU A 801 19.03 0.61 16.22
C GLU A 801 17.68 -0.13 16.38
N GLN A 802 17.17 -0.22 17.62
CA GLN A 802 15.86 -0.78 17.92
C GLN A 802 14.76 0.29 17.83
N TYR A 803 13.57 -0.12 17.42
CA TYR A 803 12.39 0.74 17.39
C TYR A 803 11.54 0.51 18.65
N ARG A 804 11.23 1.60 19.36
CA ARG A 804 10.35 1.65 20.52
C ARG A 804 9.05 2.34 20.14
N ASP A 805 7.96 1.58 20.08
CA ASP A 805 6.63 2.11 19.81
C ASP A 805 5.97 2.52 21.12
N LEU A 806 6.01 3.81 21.46
CA LEU A 806 5.50 4.30 22.74
C LEU A 806 3.98 4.07 22.89
N SER A 807 3.24 3.85 21.79
CA SER A 807 1.81 3.52 21.85
C SER A 807 1.56 2.12 22.45
N LYS A 808 2.52 1.19 22.24
CA LYS A 808 2.50 -0.17 22.78
C LYS A 808 3.23 -0.24 24.12
N GLU A 809 4.38 0.41 24.24
CA GLU A 809 5.20 0.45 25.44
C GLU A 809 4.76 1.58 26.38
N ARG A 810 3.53 1.46 26.92
CA ARG A 810 2.84 2.56 27.65
C ARG A 810 3.55 3.09 28.89
N THR A 811 4.54 2.37 29.42
CA THR A 811 5.37 2.79 30.56
C THR A 811 6.49 3.75 30.18
N LEU A 812 6.82 3.84 28.88
CA LEU A 812 7.81 4.76 28.36
C LEU A 812 7.15 6.07 27.91
N ALA A 813 7.80 7.18 28.24
CA ALA A 813 7.40 8.52 27.82
C ALA A 813 8.63 9.31 27.41
N ILE A 814 8.43 10.35 26.59
CA ILE A 814 9.49 11.31 26.30
C ILE A 814 9.66 12.21 27.53
N ASN A 815 10.84 12.20 28.12
CA ASN A 815 11.23 13.05 29.23
C ASN A 815 11.78 14.39 28.75
N GLU A 816 12.51 14.43 27.65
CA GLU A 816 13.19 15.64 27.18
C GLU A 816 13.36 15.60 25.66
N LEU A 817 13.20 16.75 25.01
CA LEU A 817 13.66 16.98 23.63
C LEU A 817 15.07 17.55 23.68
N ILE A 818 15.99 16.93 22.95
CA ILE A 818 17.37 17.36 22.83
C ILE A 818 17.43 18.19 21.53
N ILE A 819 17.41 19.52 21.68
CA ILE A 819 17.42 20.49 20.58
C ILE A 819 18.84 20.83 20.14
#